data_AF-A0AAD9XPF7-F1
#
_entry.id   AF-A0AAD9XPF7-F1
#
_cell.length_a   1.000
_cell.length_b   1.000
_cell.length_c   1.000
_cell.angle_alpha   90.00
_cell.angle_beta   90.00
_cell.angle_gamma   90.00
#
_symmetry.space_group_name_H-M   'P 1'
#
loop_
_entity.id
_entity.type
_entity.pdbx_description
1 polymer ?
#
loop_
_entity_poly.entity_id
_entity_poly.type
_entity_poly.pdbx_seq_one_letter_code
_entity_poly.pdbx_strand_id
1 'polypeptide(L)'
;MRTPRKVKQGYNVLDLLWKRETKKIGGFLDSETEIKMEGGSPGQESVGSGTKRSSVSSGSRSRNCKDFLYRFSDSEILTTKLEDWFISISEKSKKPVFDVPFELIELQKFDYALEGVAFQQLVRMPNAVYASTSDAVEATAYLAIEDFLHASVKALWEAFWSHDEPMPFSVACLYNGNLKFYQAEKAITNGKLEGLCATGILLNNPRHPHGKWDHILELALLRPDIRCVVDNSIQLPSLSVLGEALFYALRILLSRSLSRLNFSLSSKTVFILLVDSQYGGVVKVEGDVNKLDFDVNNVYDSAADWIKKHCRIAVSPIDRIWNKLGNANWGDIGALQVLFATFHCIMQFAGLPKHSIEDLAADHGSRLQTRRVERHLGDAKVNGNGLFRFQQCSVSPEIVEVQDESIKIEPEELMKLEVGSALWLEDSNFQKGYQINEVLNNGEHTYYIASPVEDTGKSLFLYVGSPPSQLEPAWEDMNLWYQVQRQTKILTIMKQKGLSCKYLPQLSASGRIIHPGQCRRPSSGGNCDHPLCGTPILVTSPVGETVADMVSEGRFSLDEAIRCCHDCLSALCTASSAGIRHGDIKPENVICVRSGVRHSYFVLIGWGHAILEDRDRPAMNLHFSSSYALQEGKLCSASDAESLVYMLYFSCGGALPDLDSVEGALQWRETSWSRRTIQQKLGDVSTVLKAFADYIDSLCGTPYPIDYDIWLKRLRRNLNEEDHGKEIDTSS
;
A
#
# COMPACT_ATOMS: atom_id res chain seq x y z
N MET A 1 43.85 -23.86 38.06
CA MET A 1 44.12 -22.85 37.00
C MET A 1 44.19 -23.54 35.65
N ARG A 2 43.56 -22.93 34.64
CA ARG A 2 43.63 -23.23 33.18
C ARG A 2 42.74 -24.36 32.65
N THR A 3 41.53 -23.95 32.25
CA THR A 3 40.71 -24.57 31.21
C THR A 3 41.19 -24.16 29.80
N PRO A 4 40.98 -24.99 28.75
CA PRO A 4 41.38 -24.69 27.39
C PRO A 4 40.25 -24.07 26.54
N ARG A 5 40.70 -23.42 25.46
CA ARG A 5 39.99 -22.61 24.46
C ARG A 5 38.86 -23.36 23.73
N LYS A 6 37.70 -22.70 23.57
CA LYS A 6 36.71 -23.01 22.51
C LYS A 6 36.85 -22.01 21.35
N VAL A 7 37.04 -22.56 20.16
CA VAL A 7 37.03 -21.90 18.85
C VAL A 7 35.58 -21.61 18.48
N LYS A 8 35.28 -20.37 18.07
CA LYS A 8 34.06 -19.99 17.35
C LYS A 8 34.40 -19.84 15.86
N GLN A 9 33.82 -20.67 15.01
CA GLN A 9 33.65 -20.43 13.58
C GLN A 9 32.19 -20.77 13.25
N GLY A 10 31.46 -19.78 12.76
CA GLY A 10 30.10 -19.90 12.24
C GLY A 10 29.93 -18.78 11.21
N TYR A 11 29.90 -19.18 9.94
CA TYR A 11 29.95 -18.33 8.77
C TYR A 11 28.65 -17.55 8.55
N ASN A 12 28.80 -16.28 8.18
CA ASN A 12 27.71 -15.37 7.79
C ASN A 12 27.60 -15.42 6.25
N VAL A 13 26.57 -16.08 5.73
CA VAL A 13 26.36 -16.34 4.29
C VAL A 13 25.78 -15.12 3.54
N LEU A 14 25.35 -14.08 4.25
CA LEU A 14 24.75 -12.88 3.64
C LEU A 14 25.77 -11.81 3.19
N ASP A 15 27.03 -11.88 3.66
CA ASP A 15 28.07 -10.89 3.32
C ASP A 15 28.88 -11.26 2.06
N LEU A 16 28.65 -12.47 1.52
CA LEU A 16 29.31 -13.01 0.32
C LEU A 16 28.51 -12.80 -0.97
N LEU A 17 27.24 -12.44 -0.89
CA LEU A 17 26.40 -12.20 -2.06
C LEU A 17 26.48 -10.74 -2.56
N TRP A 18 26.69 -9.76 -1.67
CA TRP A 18 26.83 -8.35 -2.07
C TRP A 18 28.18 -8.01 -2.73
N LYS A 19 29.25 -8.77 -2.41
CA LYS A 19 30.59 -8.58 -3.02
C LYS A 19 30.79 -9.27 -4.37
N ARG A 20 29.79 -10.01 -4.87
CA ARG A 20 29.89 -10.76 -6.14
C ARG A 20 29.30 -10.02 -7.34
N GLU A 21 28.45 -9.01 -7.13
CA GLU A 21 27.88 -8.19 -8.22
C GLU A 21 28.67 -6.91 -8.55
N THR A 22 29.52 -6.42 -7.64
CA THR A 22 30.36 -5.23 -7.87
C THR A 22 31.68 -5.50 -8.61
N LYS A 23 31.90 -6.74 -9.07
CA LYS A 23 33.12 -7.15 -9.80
C LYS A 23 32.88 -7.55 -11.27
N LYS A 24 31.67 -7.32 -11.81
CA LYS A 24 31.29 -7.68 -13.18
C LYS A 24 31.14 -6.49 -14.15
N ILE A 25 31.43 -5.25 -13.72
CA ILE A 25 31.35 -4.04 -14.58
C ILE A 25 32.74 -3.40 -14.80
N GLY A 26 33.81 -4.00 -14.28
CA GLY A 26 35.20 -3.56 -14.54
C GLY A 26 35.92 -4.55 -15.45
N GLY A 27 35.71 -4.46 -16.77
CA GLY A 27 36.40 -5.34 -17.70
C GLY A 27 35.88 -5.32 -19.13
N PHE A 28 35.85 -4.15 -19.78
CA PHE A 28 36.00 -4.05 -21.23
C PHE A 28 36.79 -2.75 -21.50
N LEU A 29 38.09 -2.93 -21.71
CA LEU A 29 39.03 -1.90 -22.15
C LEU A 29 38.92 -1.71 -23.67
N ASP A 30 39.14 -0.46 -24.07
CA ASP A 30 39.84 0.00 -25.27
C ASP A 30 39.30 -0.37 -26.66
N SER A 31 38.77 0.64 -27.35
CA SER A 31 39.15 0.87 -28.76
C SER A 31 39.15 2.37 -29.05
N GLU A 32 40.31 2.83 -29.51
CA GLU A 32 40.62 4.16 -30.00
C GLU A 32 39.76 4.52 -31.23
N THR A 33 39.46 5.81 -31.40
CA THR A 33 39.60 6.49 -32.69
C THR A 33 39.55 8.01 -32.47
N GLU A 34 40.72 8.64 -32.60
CA GLU A 34 40.90 10.07 -32.88
C GLU A 34 40.28 10.44 -34.23
N ILE A 35 39.57 11.58 -34.30
CA ILE A 35 39.63 12.49 -35.45
C ILE A 35 39.74 13.93 -34.94
N LYS A 36 40.85 14.57 -35.33
CA LYS A 36 41.23 16.00 -35.19
C LYS A 36 40.33 16.94 -36.00
N MET A 37 40.22 18.20 -35.54
CA MET A 37 40.71 19.42 -36.25
C MET A 37 40.54 20.63 -35.30
N GLU A 38 41.65 21.26 -34.86
CA GLU A 38 42.21 22.54 -35.35
C GLU A 38 41.22 23.72 -35.23
N GLY A 39 41.49 24.85 -34.59
CA GLY A 39 42.73 25.54 -34.27
C GLY A 39 42.46 27.05 -34.47
N GLY A 40 42.96 27.93 -33.59
CA GLY A 40 42.97 29.38 -33.86
C GLY A 40 42.76 30.30 -32.66
N SER A 41 43.83 30.58 -31.92
CA SER A 41 44.11 31.93 -31.42
C SER A 41 45.19 32.53 -32.33
N PRO A 42 45.25 33.86 -32.47
CA PRO A 42 46.26 34.57 -31.68
C PRO A 42 45.76 35.90 -31.12
N GLY A 43 46.28 36.26 -29.96
CA GLY A 43 46.10 37.58 -29.35
C GLY A 43 47.11 38.61 -29.82
N GLN A 44 46.75 39.88 -29.62
CA GLN A 44 47.56 41.12 -29.52
C GLN A 44 46.52 42.26 -29.44
N GLU A 45 46.52 43.24 -28.54
CA GLU A 45 47.56 44.10 -27.97
C GLU A 45 47.07 44.71 -26.64
N SER A 46 48.02 45.03 -25.77
CA SER A 46 47.83 45.83 -24.56
C SER A 46 48.50 47.19 -24.77
N VAL A 47 47.76 48.31 -24.68
CA VAL A 47 48.27 49.60 -24.17
C VAL A 47 47.14 50.40 -23.49
N GLY A 48 47.23 50.50 -22.16
CA GLY A 48 47.26 51.76 -21.41
C GLY A 48 46.04 52.70 -21.36
N SER A 49 45.44 52.73 -20.17
CA SER A 49 45.13 53.91 -19.34
C SER A 49 43.65 54.17 -19.05
N GLY A 50 43.33 54.22 -17.75
CA GLY A 50 41.98 54.53 -17.28
C GLY A 50 41.66 53.87 -15.94
N THR A 51 42.46 54.13 -14.92
CA THR A 51 42.22 53.74 -13.54
C THR A 51 40.88 54.31 -13.06
N LYS A 52 39.80 53.53 -13.12
CA LYS A 52 38.66 53.62 -12.20
C LYS A 52 38.48 52.25 -11.55
N ARG A 53 39.22 52.04 -10.45
CA ARG A 53 38.95 50.97 -9.50
C ARG A 53 37.52 51.15 -8.96
N SER A 54 36.55 50.44 -9.53
CA SER A 54 35.27 50.15 -8.91
C SER A 54 35.26 48.73 -8.34
N SER A 55 36.33 48.35 -7.62
CA SER A 55 36.52 47.01 -7.07
C SER A 55 36.48 46.96 -5.54
N VAL A 56 35.75 47.88 -4.89
CA VAL A 56 35.78 48.02 -3.41
C VAL A 56 34.49 47.61 -2.68
N SER A 57 33.36 47.29 -3.33
CA SER A 57 32.11 47.04 -2.57
C SER A 57 31.62 45.58 -2.48
N SER A 58 32.06 44.64 -3.33
CA SER A 58 31.53 43.27 -3.30
C SER A 58 32.17 42.39 -2.22
N GLY A 59 33.47 42.57 -1.96
CA GLY A 59 34.21 41.80 -0.95
C GLY A 59 33.83 42.15 0.49
N SER A 60 33.58 43.43 0.79
CA SER A 60 33.14 43.90 2.11
C SER A 60 31.70 43.46 2.42
N ARG A 61 30.80 43.57 1.44
CA ARG A 61 29.39 43.12 1.59
C ARG A 61 29.28 41.62 1.79
N SER A 62 30.03 40.80 1.04
CA SER A 62 30.05 39.34 1.24
C SER A 62 30.63 38.96 2.60
N ARG A 63 31.64 39.68 3.09
CA ARG A 63 32.21 39.47 4.43
C ARG A 63 31.19 39.87 5.52
N ASN A 64 30.60 41.05 5.43
CA ASN A 64 29.59 41.52 6.39
C ASN A 64 28.36 40.59 6.41
N CYS A 65 27.92 40.08 5.26
CA CYS A 65 26.83 39.12 5.18
C CYS A 65 27.16 37.77 5.84
N LYS A 66 28.41 37.28 5.73
CA LYS A 66 28.87 36.08 6.43
C LYS A 66 28.91 36.29 7.95
N ASP A 67 29.43 37.44 8.37
CA ASP A 67 29.50 37.80 9.80
C ASP A 67 28.10 38.01 10.39
N PHE A 68 27.18 38.59 9.62
CA PHE A 68 25.77 38.71 9.95
C PHE A 68 25.11 37.34 10.14
N LEU A 69 25.27 36.42 9.16
CA LEU A 69 24.69 35.07 9.24
C LEU A 69 25.25 34.26 10.43
N TYR A 70 26.51 34.48 10.79
CA TYR A 70 27.15 33.85 11.94
C TYR A 70 26.57 34.35 13.27
N ARG A 71 26.28 35.66 13.37
CA ARG A 71 25.67 36.27 14.57
C ARG A 71 24.16 36.08 14.66
N PHE A 72 23.49 35.79 13.55
CA PHE A 72 22.05 35.56 13.47
C PHE A 72 21.68 34.11 13.81
N SER A 73 21.79 33.70 15.08
CA SER A 73 21.64 32.30 15.49
C SER A 73 20.37 31.97 16.28
N ASP A 74 19.64 32.98 16.77
CA ASP A 74 18.56 32.78 17.74
C ASP A 74 17.18 33.22 17.19
N SER A 75 16.24 32.28 17.12
CA SER A 75 14.87 32.54 16.66
C SER A 75 14.02 33.33 17.67
N GLU A 76 14.25 33.15 18.97
CA GLU A 76 13.45 33.78 20.03
C GLU A 76 13.69 35.29 20.08
N ILE A 77 14.96 35.70 19.91
CA ILE A 77 15.32 37.12 19.86
C ILE A 77 14.65 37.81 18.67
N LEU A 78 14.64 37.19 17.49
CA LEU A 78 13.95 37.73 16.32
C LEU A 78 12.44 37.83 16.56
N THR A 79 11.85 36.78 17.12
CA THR A 79 10.41 36.70 17.39
C THR A 79 9.98 37.84 18.31
N THR A 80 10.74 38.09 19.37
CA THR A 80 10.50 39.20 20.32
C THR A 80 10.52 40.57 19.62
N LYS A 81 11.42 40.78 18.64
CA LYS A 81 11.50 42.03 17.87
C LYS A 81 10.37 42.21 16.84
N LEU A 82 9.67 41.13 16.51
CA LEU A 82 8.55 41.11 15.58
C LEU A 82 7.18 41.09 16.29
N GLU A 83 7.15 40.83 17.60
CA GLU A 83 5.91 40.69 18.39
C GLU A 83 4.99 41.91 18.28
N ASP A 84 5.51 43.11 18.56
CA ASP A 84 4.77 44.38 18.43
C ASP A 84 4.20 44.58 17.02
N TRP A 85 4.96 44.15 16.01
CA TRP A 85 4.55 44.27 14.62
C TRP A 85 3.41 43.31 14.30
N PHE A 86 3.49 42.04 14.71
CA PHE A 86 2.42 41.08 14.50
C PHE A 86 1.13 41.49 15.20
N ILE A 87 1.21 41.97 16.45
CA ILE A 87 0.05 42.50 17.19
C ILE A 87 -0.56 43.66 16.40
N SER A 88 0.27 44.59 15.89
CA SER A 88 -0.20 45.74 15.14
C SER A 88 -0.90 45.41 13.81
N ILE A 89 -0.53 44.31 13.13
CA ILE A 89 -1.19 43.88 11.89
C ILE A 89 -2.49 43.14 12.21
N SER A 90 -2.49 42.35 13.28
CA SER A 90 -3.68 41.64 13.77
C SER A 90 -4.80 42.63 14.13
N GLU A 91 -4.50 43.66 14.94
CA GLU A 91 -5.50 44.63 15.41
C GLU A 91 -6.06 45.56 14.32
N LYS A 92 -5.30 45.81 13.24
CA LYS A 92 -5.68 46.77 12.19
C LYS A 92 -6.53 46.18 11.07
N SER A 93 -6.70 44.86 11.00
CA SER A 93 -7.25 44.19 9.81
C SER A 93 -8.68 43.64 10.04
N LYS A 94 -9.63 44.05 9.17
CA LYS A 94 -10.95 43.41 9.02
C LYS A 94 -10.95 42.27 7.97
N LYS A 95 -9.77 41.94 7.43
CA LYS A 95 -9.46 40.98 6.37
C LYS A 95 -8.33 40.07 6.87
N PRO A 96 -8.08 38.89 6.26
CA PRO A 96 -6.92 38.07 6.62
C PRO A 96 -5.63 38.90 6.68
N VAL A 97 -4.87 38.70 7.76
CA VAL A 97 -3.62 39.40 8.11
C VAL A 97 -2.53 39.20 7.04
N PHE A 98 -2.51 38.03 6.39
CA PHE A 98 -1.56 37.65 5.35
C PHE A 98 -2.30 37.14 4.10
N ASP A 99 -1.68 37.34 2.94
CA ASP A 99 -2.14 36.72 1.69
C ASP A 99 -2.02 35.19 1.78
N VAL A 100 -2.86 34.46 1.06
CA VAL A 100 -2.74 33.00 0.93
C VAL A 100 -1.73 32.69 -0.19
N PRO A 101 -0.79 31.73 0.00
CA PRO A 101 0.26 31.46 -0.97
C PRO A 101 -0.23 30.84 -2.28
N PHE A 102 -1.38 30.16 -2.25
CA PHE A 102 -1.97 29.40 -3.36
C PHE A 102 -3.46 29.66 -3.44
N GLU A 103 -3.99 29.80 -4.66
CA GLU A 103 -5.44 29.89 -4.85
C GLU A 103 -6.08 28.51 -4.85
N LEU A 104 -7.33 28.40 -4.38
CA LEU A 104 -8.04 27.12 -4.32
C LEU A 104 -8.19 26.47 -5.71
N ILE A 105 -8.36 27.29 -6.75
CA ILE A 105 -8.47 26.83 -8.14
C ILE A 105 -7.15 26.19 -8.61
N GLU A 106 -6.00 26.73 -8.19
CA GLU A 106 -4.68 26.15 -8.51
C GLU A 106 -4.50 24.81 -7.81
N LEU A 107 -4.89 24.72 -6.53
CA LEU A 107 -4.84 23.47 -5.77
C LEU A 107 -5.75 22.39 -6.38
N GLN A 108 -6.95 22.77 -6.85
CA GLN A 108 -7.86 21.84 -7.54
C GLN A 108 -7.28 21.31 -8.86
N LYS A 109 -6.66 22.18 -9.66
CA LYS A 109 -5.96 21.73 -10.88
C LYS A 109 -4.80 20.81 -10.55
N PHE A 110 -4.06 21.13 -9.50
CA PHE A 110 -2.94 20.33 -9.04
C PHE A 110 -3.40 18.94 -8.55
N ASP A 111 -4.51 18.86 -7.82
CA ASP A 111 -5.14 17.60 -7.41
C ASP A 111 -5.47 16.72 -8.62
N TYR A 112 -6.11 17.28 -9.66
CA TYR A 112 -6.36 16.55 -10.91
C TYR A 112 -5.07 16.07 -11.59
N ALA A 113 -4.01 16.86 -11.58
CA ALA A 113 -2.72 16.43 -12.12
C ALA A 113 -2.13 15.24 -11.34
N LEU A 114 -2.20 15.29 -10.01
CA LEU A 114 -1.70 14.26 -9.10
C LEU A 114 -2.54 12.98 -9.08
N GLU A 115 -3.73 13.00 -9.65
CA GLU A 115 -4.62 11.85 -9.57
C GLU A 115 -4.00 10.62 -10.26
N GLY A 116 -3.63 9.59 -9.48
CA GLY A 116 -2.98 8.37 -9.98
C GLY A 116 -1.46 8.34 -9.77
N VAL A 117 -0.89 9.43 -9.24
CA VAL A 117 0.48 9.43 -8.70
C VAL A 117 0.51 8.62 -7.40
N ALA A 118 1.44 7.67 -7.32
CA ALA A 118 1.57 6.79 -6.17
C ALA A 118 2.47 7.41 -5.09
N PHE A 119 1.86 7.98 -4.06
CA PHE A 119 2.58 8.39 -2.85
C PHE A 119 2.64 7.21 -1.88
N GLN A 120 3.86 6.76 -1.55
CA GLN A 120 4.10 5.65 -0.62
C GLN A 120 4.81 6.17 0.63
N GLN A 121 4.03 6.38 1.70
CA GLN A 121 4.56 6.61 3.04
C GLN A 121 4.53 5.30 3.83
N LEU A 122 5.67 4.93 4.40
CA LEU A 122 5.89 3.72 5.20
C LEU A 122 5.74 3.98 6.70
N VAL A 123 6.12 5.18 7.16
CA VAL A 123 6.11 5.54 8.58
C VAL A 123 4.92 6.45 8.89
N ARG A 124 4.00 5.98 9.74
CA ARG A 124 2.80 6.72 10.13
C ARG A 124 3.12 7.83 11.13
N MET A 125 2.43 8.96 11.01
CA MET A 125 2.52 10.04 11.99
C MET A 125 1.87 9.60 13.31
N PRO A 126 2.54 9.71 14.47
CA PRO A 126 1.93 9.34 15.74
C PRO A 126 0.77 10.30 16.09
N ASN A 127 -0.35 9.74 16.54
CA ASN A 127 -1.54 10.51 16.90
C ASN A 127 -1.41 11.09 18.33
N ALA A 128 -1.66 12.40 18.48
CA ALA A 128 -1.68 13.09 19.77
C ALA A 128 -2.65 12.49 20.81
N VAL A 129 -3.72 11.80 20.40
CA VAL A 129 -4.72 11.23 21.33
C VAL A 129 -4.21 9.99 22.09
N TYR A 130 -3.20 9.28 21.55
CA TYR A 130 -2.62 8.07 22.14
C TYR A 130 -1.16 8.24 22.59
N ALA A 131 -0.59 9.42 22.33
CA ALA A 131 0.80 9.73 22.61
C ALA A 131 0.99 10.15 24.07
N SER A 132 1.70 9.33 24.84
CA SER A 132 2.45 9.85 25.99
C SER A 132 3.53 10.82 25.46
N THR A 133 3.90 11.84 26.24
CA THR A 133 5.02 12.76 25.94
C THR A 133 6.38 12.07 26.07
N SER A 134 6.53 10.90 25.46
CA SER A 134 7.74 10.07 25.50
C SER A 134 8.62 10.36 24.29
N ASP A 135 9.93 10.40 24.51
CA ASP A 135 10.99 10.48 23.50
C ASP A 135 10.77 9.52 22.32
N ALA A 136 10.18 8.34 22.56
CA ALA A 136 9.87 7.37 21.51
C ALA A 136 8.84 7.89 20.49
N VAL A 137 7.86 8.68 20.95
CA VAL A 137 6.81 9.26 20.09
C VAL A 137 7.39 10.39 19.25
N GLU A 138 8.18 11.27 19.86
CA GLU A 138 8.86 12.37 19.15
C GLU A 138 9.84 11.83 18.10
N ALA A 139 10.60 10.78 18.42
CA ALA A 139 11.45 10.08 17.46
C ALA A 139 10.67 9.53 16.27
N THR A 140 9.49 8.95 16.52
CA THR A 140 8.61 8.42 15.46
C THR A 140 8.04 9.55 14.59
N ALA A 141 7.72 10.70 15.17
CA ALA A 141 7.23 11.86 14.43
C ALA A 141 8.27 12.41 13.45
N TYR A 142 9.55 12.51 13.85
CA TYR A 142 10.63 12.92 12.94
C TYR A 142 10.86 11.92 11.81
N LEU A 143 10.78 10.61 12.09
CA LEU A 143 10.85 9.57 11.05
C LEU A 143 9.67 9.65 10.07
N ALA A 144 8.46 9.88 10.59
CA ALA A 144 7.26 10.03 9.77
C ALA A 144 7.34 11.24 8.83
N ILE A 145 7.88 12.37 9.29
CA ILE A 145 8.06 13.57 8.46
C ILE A 145 9.19 13.37 7.44
N GLU A 146 10.30 12.74 7.82
CA GLU A 146 11.38 12.42 6.88
C GLU A 146 10.86 11.55 5.74
N ASP A 147 10.09 10.51 6.06
CA ASP A 147 9.47 9.60 5.10
C ASP A 147 8.38 10.30 4.26
N PHE A 148 7.53 11.13 4.87
CA PHE A 148 6.51 11.91 4.16
C PHE A 148 7.13 12.87 3.13
N LEU A 149 8.15 13.63 3.53
CA LEU A 149 8.84 14.55 2.60
C LEU A 149 9.56 13.78 1.51
N HIS A 150 10.17 12.63 1.83
CA HIS A 150 10.84 11.78 0.85
C HIS A 150 9.85 11.22 -0.17
N ALA A 151 8.70 10.69 0.28
CA ALA A 151 7.62 10.21 -0.58
C ALA A 151 7.07 11.33 -1.47
N SER A 152 6.90 12.52 -0.91
CA SER A 152 6.43 13.72 -1.62
C SER A 152 7.37 14.10 -2.76
N VAL A 153 8.65 14.34 -2.46
CA VAL A 153 9.61 14.80 -3.45
C VAL A 153 9.88 13.74 -4.52
N LYS A 154 9.89 12.45 -4.14
CA LYS A 154 10.10 11.34 -5.08
C LYS A 154 8.93 11.22 -6.07
N ALA A 155 7.71 11.17 -5.57
CA ALA A 155 6.52 11.01 -6.41
C ALA A 155 6.34 12.22 -7.35
N LEU A 156 6.59 13.44 -6.86
CA LEU A 156 6.57 14.65 -7.70
C LEU A 156 7.67 14.64 -8.77
N TRP A 157 8.89 14.20 -8.43
CA TRP A 157 9.98 14.09 -9.39
C TRP A 157 9.65 13.10 -10.52
N GLU A 158 9.15 11.91 -10.16
CA GLU A 158 8.79 10.86 -11.10
C GLU A 158 7.62 11.29 -12.00
N ALA A 159 6.63 12.00 -11.45
CA ALA A 159 5.45 12.47 -12.19
C ALA A 159 5.74 13.63 -13.14
N PHE A 160 6.55 14.61 -12.73
CA PHE A 160 6.70 15.88 -13.46
C PHE A 160 8.04 16.05 -14.20
N TRP A 161 9.13 15.41 -13.76
CA TRP A 161 10.47 15.58 -14.35
C TRP A 161 11.02 14.32 -15.02
N SER A 162 11.11 13.19 -14.33
CA SER A 162 11.68 11.98 -14.91
C SER A 162 11.41 10.74 -14.07
N HIS A 163 10.89 9.69 -14.71
CA HIS A 163 10.79 8.36 -14.11
C HIS A 163 12.13 7.60 -14.16
N ASP A 164 13.00 7.91 -15.14
CA ASP A 164 14.22 7.14 -15.40
C ASP A 164 15.48 7.71 -14.74
N GLU A 165 15.45 8.99 -14.34
CA GLU A 165 16.61 9.65 -13.72
C GLU A 165 16.51 9.60 -12.19
N PRO A 166 17.63 9.31 -11.49
CA PRO A 166 17.62 9.30 -10.04
C PRO A 166 17.31 10.70 -9.50
N MET A 167 16.37 10.76 -8.55
CA MET A 167 15.99 11.99 -7.89
C MET A 167 17.21 12.70 -7.25
N PRO A 168 17.47 13.98 -7.56
CA PRO A 168 18.68 14.68 -7.11
C PRO A 168 18.57 15.24 -5.68
N PHE A 169 17.63 14.75 -4.87
CA PHE A 169 17.35 15.29 -3.53
C PHE A 169 17.58 14.24 -2.43
N SER A 170 17.81 14.73 -1.21
CA SER A 170 17.85 13.96 0.03
C SER A 170 17.04 14.67 1.10
N VAL A 171 16.55 13.92 2.08
CA VAL A 171 15.84 14.46 3.24
C VAL A 171 16.69 14.23 4.49
N ALA A 172 16.77 15.23 5.36
CA ALA A 172 17.50 15.12 6.63
C ALA A 172 16.98 16.12 7.67
N CYS A 173 17.12 15.77 8.95
CA CYS A 173 16.72 16.59 10.08
C CYS A 173 17.82 17.59 10.50
N LEU A 174 17.42 18.84 10.74
CA LEU A 174 18.25 19.91 11.28
C LEU A 174 18.37 19.77 12.80
N TYR A 175 19.61 19.78 13.28
CA TYR A 175 19.92 19.79 14.71
C TYR A 175 20.26 21.22 15.17
N ASN A 176 19.48 21.77 16.10
CA ASN A 176 19.58 23.15 16.56
C ASN A 176 20.95 23.48 17.15
N GLY A 177 21.53 22.56 17.94
CA GLY A 177 22.78 22.81 18.66
C GLY A 177 24.01 23.07 17.78
N ASN A 178 24.00 22.66 16.51
CA ASN A 178 25.11 22.95 15.58
C ASN A 178 24.67 23.35 14.17
N LEU A 179 23.36 23.48 13.93
CA LEU A 179 22.75 23.83 12.65
C LEU A 179 23.21 22.95 11.48
N LYS A 180 23.46 21.65 11.75
CA LYS A 180 23.81 20.64 10.75
C LYS A 180 22.68 19.63 10.53
N PHE A 181 22.70 18.99 9.37
CA PHE A 181 21.73 17.99 8.98
C PHE A 181 22.20 16.56 9.30
N TYR A 182 21.28 15.76 9.83
CA TYR A 182 21.45 14.36 10.17
C TYR A 182 20.21 13.58 9.75
N GLN A 183 20.36 12.34 9.30
CA GLN A 183 19.21 11.44 9.15
C GLN A 183 18.57 11.19 10.52
N ALA A 184 17.24 11.14 10.60
CA ALA A 184 16.52 10.98 11.86
C ALA A 184 17.00 9.74 12.61
N GLU A 185 17.11 8.59 11.93
CA GLU A 185 17.62 7.35 12.54
C GLU A 185 18.98 7.54 13.22
N LYS A 186 19.93 8.19 12.53
CA LYS A 186 21.27 8.45 13.07
C LYS A 186 21.27 9.46 14.21
N ALA A 187 20.36 10.44 14.19
CA ALA A 187 20.22 11.40 15.29
C ALA A 187 19.65 10.71 16.54
N ILE A 188 18.64 9.85 16.35
CA ILE A 188 17.99 9.07 17.40
C ILE A 188 18.99 8.08 18.02
N THR A 189 19.72 7.29 17.23
CA THR A 189 20.71 6.34 17.76
C THR A 189 21.86 7.01 18.53
N ASN A 190 22.15 8.28 18.22
CA ASN A 190 23.19 9.05 18.89
C ASN A 190 22.68 9.84 20.12
N GLY A 191 21.41 9.66 20.52
CA GLY A 191 20.82 10.35 21.66
C GLY A 191 20.64 11.86 21.45
N LYS A 192 20.49 12.30 20.21
CA LYS A 192 20.37 13.73 19.84
C LYS A 192 18.94 14.18 19.55
N LEU A 193 17.95 13.45 20.07
CA LEU A 193 16.54 13.69 19.78
C LEU A 193 16.09 15.10 20.22
N GLU A 194 16.35 15.48 21.47
CA GLU A 194 15.93 16.76 22.08
C GLU A 194 16.46 18.01 21.35
N GLY A 195 17.44 17.87 20.47
CA GLY A 195 17.99 18.99 19.70
C GLY A 195 17.57 19.01 18.23
N LEU A 196 16.71 18.10 17.76
CA LEU A 196 16.12 18.20 16.43
C LEU A 196 15.09 19.33 16.41
N CYS A 197 15.12 20.16 15.37
CA CYS A 197 14.22 21.32 15.29
C CYS A 197 13.40 21.38 13.99
N ALA A 198 13.87 20.79 12.90
CA ALA A 198 13.23 20.84 11.59
C ALA A 198 13.68 19.68 10.69
N THR A 199 12.97 19.41 9.59
CA THR A 199 13.36 18.45 8.55
C THR A 199 13.44 19.15 7.19
N GLY A 200 14.55 19.02 6.48
CA GLY A 200 14.77 19.73 5.21
C GLY A 200 14.86 18.79 4.01
N ILE A 201 14.39 19.28 2.86
CA ILE A 201 14.70 18.72 1.54
C ILE A 201 15.96 19.43 1.02
N LEU A 202 16.99 18.65 0.70
CA LEU A 202 18.30 19.15 0.30
C LEU A 202 18.71 18.63 -1.06
N LEU A 203 19.45 19.44 -1.80
CA LEU A 203 20.12 18.99 -3.01
C LEU A 203 21.26 18.01 -2.68
N ASN A 204 21.30 16.89 -3.39
CA ASN A 204 22.38 15.91 -3.30
C ASN A 204 23.68 16.53 -3.82
N ASN A 205 24.67 16.62 -2.94
CA ASN A 205 26.00 17.07 -3.32
C ASN A 205 27.06 16.08 -2.77
N PRO A 206 27.76 15.33 -3.64
CA PRO A 206 28.74 14.34 -3.20
C PRO A 206 29.93 14.97 -2.44
N ARG A 207 30.18 16.27 -2.60
CA ARG A 207 31.22 16.99 -1.85
C ARG A 207 30.79 17.38 -0.43
N HIS A 208 29.49 17.42 -0.16
CA HIS A 208 28.92 17.85 1.11
C HIS A 208 27.76 16.94 1.53
N PRO A 209 28.05 15.71 1.98
CA PRO A 209 27.03 14.71 2.31
C PRO A 209 26.19 15.07 3.55
N HIS A 210 26.63 16.02 4.38
CA HIS A 210 25.91 16.50 5.55
C HIS A 210 24.99 17.70 5.27
N GLY A 211 24.76 18.02 3.99
CA GLY A 211 23.98 19.18 3.60
C GLY A 211 24.70 20.52 3.86
N LYS A 212 24.31 21.54 3.10
CA LYS A 212 24.67 22.93 3.39
C LYS A 212 23.41 23.78 3.31
N TRP A 213 23.41 24.91 4.00
CA TRP A 213 22.27 25.82 4.06
C TRP A 213 21.86 26.40 2.70
N ASP A 214 22.80 26.51 1.76
CA ASP A 214 22.53 26.93 0.38
C ASP A 214 21.91 25.83 -0.50
N HIS A 215 22.02 24.56 -0.10
CA HIS A 215 21.40 23.41 -0.78
C HIS A 215 19.98 23.10 -0.29
N ILE A 216 19.45 23.82 0.71
CA ILE A 216 18.10 23.58 1.22
C ILE A 216 17.09 24.09 0.19
N LEU A 217 16.17 23.23 -0.23
CA LEU A 217 15.02 23.58 -1.08
C LEU A 217 13.86 24.08 -0.22
N GLU A 218 13.51 23.29 0.79
CA GLU A 218 12.35 23.48 1.66
C GLU A 218 12.67 22.95 3.06
N LEU A 219 12.03 23.52 4.08
CA LEU A 219 12.21 23.14 5.47
C LEU A 219 10.84 22.95 6.14
N ALA A 220 10.65 21.85 6.85
CA ALA A 220 9.46 21.54 7.64
C ALA A 220 9.74 21.67 9.14
N LEU A 221 8.94 22.49 9.82
CA LEU A 221 8.99 22.69 11.25
C LEU A 221 7.95 21.79 11.93
N LEU A 222 8.43 20.84 12.74
CA LEU A 222 7.58 20.01 13.58
C LEU A 222 7.37 20.71 14.93
N ARG A 223 6.20 21.30 15.16
CA ARG A 223 5.87 21.95 16.44
C ARG A 223 4.52 21.46 16.96
N PRO A 224 4.37 21.24 18.27
CA PRO A 224 3.05 20.98 18.83
C PRO A 224 2.17 22.24 18.68
N ASP A 225 0.87 22.03 18.50
CA ASP A 225 -0.15 23.07 18.51
C ASP A 225 0.16 24.25 17.57
N ILE A 226 0.37 23.95 16.28
CA ILE A 226 0.59 25.00 15.27
C ILE A 226 -0.63 25.93 15.12
N ARG A 227 -1.81 25.55 15.62
CA ARG A 227 -3.05 26.32 15.54
C ARG A 227 -3.19 27.33 16.67
N CYS A 228 -3.46 28.60 16.35
CA CYS A 228 -3.95 29.58 17.30
C CYS A 228 -5.47 29.77 17.12
N VAL A 229 -6.29 29.46 18.13
CA VAL A 229 -7.74 29.69 18.09
C VAL A 229 -8.02 31.14 18.47
N VAL A 230 -8.27 31.97 17.45
CA VAL A 230 -8.84 33.32 17.64
C VAL A 230 -10.15 33.36 16.86
N ASP A 231 -11.22 33.81 17.53
CA ASP A 231 -12.64 33.81 17.11
C ASP A 231 -12.92 33.63 15.60
N ASN A 232 -13.47 32.44 15.26
CA ASN A 232 -14.26 32.10 14.06
C ASN A 232 -13.82 32.63 12.68
N SER A 233 -12.56 33.04 12.49
CA SER A 233 -12.05 33.43 11.17
C SER A 233 -10.55 33.10 11.03
N ILE A 234 -10.25 32.29 9.99
CA ILE A 234 -8.92 31.94 9.44
C ILE A 234 -7.87 31.52 10.48
N GLN A 235 -7.63 30.22 10.56
CA GLN A 235 -6.69 29.57 11.49
C GLN A 235 -5.23 29.93 11.14
N LEU A 236 -4.71 31.00 11.77
CA LEU A 236 -3.32 31.44 11.64
C LEU A 236 -2.39 30.63 12.58
N PRO A 237 -1.09 30.51 12.21
CA PRO A 237 -0.09 29.90 13.08
C PRO A 237 0.17 30.75 14.32
N SER A 238 0.62 30.11 15.40
CA SER A 238 1.06 30.83 16.60
C SER A 238 2.25 31.77 16.28
N LEU A 239 2.33 32.89 16.99
CA LEU A 239 3.35 33.92 16.78
C LEU A 239 4.77 33.38 16.90
N SER A 240 5.00 32.45 17.84
CA SER A 240 6.28 31.79 18.05
C SER A 240 6.69 30.95 16.84
N VAL A 241 5.76 30.14 16.30
CA VAL A 241 5.99 29.29 15.13
C VAL A 241 6.23 30.15 13.88
N LEU A 242 5.46 31.24 13.71
CA LEU A 242 5.64 32.15 12.59
C LEU A 242 6.98 32.89 12.67
N GLY A 243 7.38 33.37 13.85
CA GLY A 243 8.70 34.00 14.07
C GLY A 243 9.86 33.04 13.76
N GLU A 244 9.74 31.78 14.17
CA GLU A 244 10.71 30.74 13.86
C GLU A 244 10.77 30.42 12.35
N ALA A 245 9.63 30.35 11.67
CA ALA A 245 9.58 30.17 10.22
C ALA A 245 10.28 31.30 9.47
N LEU A 246 10.06 32.56 9.87
CA LEU A 246 10.72 33.72 9.27
C LEU A 246 12.23 33.73 9.54
N PHE A 247 12.66 33.30 10.73
CA PHE A 247 14.07 33.14 11.07
C PHE A 247 14.76 32.17 10.10
N TYR A 248 14.21 30.97 9.90
CA TYR A 248 14.80 29.99 8.98
C TYR A 248 14.73 30.44 7.52
N ALA A 249 13.63 31.07 7.09
CA ALA A 249 13.51 31.58 5.74
C ALA A 249 14.60 32.63 5.42
N LEU A 250 14.85 33.57 6.34
CA LEU A 250 15.92 34.56 6.16
C LEU A 250 17.31 33.91 6.12
N ARG A 251 17.58 32.91 6.97
CA ARG A 251 18.84 32.14 6.95
C ARG A 251 19.08 31.41 5.63
N ILE A 252 18.04 30.81 5.06
CA ILE A 252 18.09 30.15 3.75
C ILE A 252 18.38 31.20 2.66
N LEU A 253 17.64 32.31 2.63
CA LEU A 253 17.85 33.39 1.66
C LEU A 253 19.27 34.00 1.72
N LEU A 254 19.78 34.24 2.94
CA LEU A 254 21.16 34.71 3.16
C LEU A 254 22.18 33.70 2.66
N SER A 255 21.99 32.41 2.95
CA SER A 255 22.90 31.34 2.54
C SER A 255 22.91 31.17 1.02
N ARG A 256 21.75 31.24 0.36
CA ARG A 256 21.61 31.23 -1.11
C ARG A 256 22.31 32.44 -1.73
N SER A 257 22.19 33.63 -1.14
CA SER A 257 22.87 34.85 -1.64
C SER A 257 24.40 34.80 -1.54
N LEU A 258 24.94 34.01 -0.60
CA LEU A 258 26.37 33.79 -0.41
C LEU A 258 26.94 32.67 -1.30
N SER A 259 26.06 31.84 -1.88
CA SER A 259 26.42 30.71 -2.70
C SER A 259 26.56 31.07 -4.18
N ARG A 260 27.22 30.20 -4.95
CA ARG A 260 27.33 30.29 -6.41
C ARG A 260 26.33 29.36 -7.13
N LEU A 261 25.34 28.83 -6.41
CA LEU A 261 24.33 27.97 -7.00
C LEU A 261 23.44 28.80 -7.94
N ASN A 262 23.30 28.34 -9.18
CA ASN A 262 22.43 28.95 -10.17
C ASN A 262 21.04 28.34 -10.02
N PHE A 263 20.11 29.11 -9.48
CA PHE A 263 18.69 28.74 -9.50
C PHE A 263 18.11 29.05 -10.88
N SER A 264 17.26 28.16 -11.40
CA SER A 264 16.62 28.33 -12.72
C SER A 264 15.54 29.40 -12.69
N LEU A 265 14.81 29.53 -11.58
CA LEU A 265 13.91 30.64 -11.26
C LEU A 265 14.42 31.45 -10.05
N SER A 266 13.86 32.65 -9.83
CA SER A 266 14.37 33.63 -8.87
C SER A 266 14.67 33.05 -7.47
N SER A 267 15.91 33.23 -6.99
CA SER A 267 16.37 32.77 -5.68
C SER A 267 15.81 33.55 -4.47
N LYS A 268 14.74 34.33 -4.68
CA LYS A 268 14.20 35.32 -3.72
C LYS A 268 13.03 34.80 -2.89
N THR A 269 12.58 33.59 -3.17
CA THR A 269 11.43 32.97 -2.51
C THR A 269 11.86 31.72 -1.76
N VAL A 270 11.31 31.53 -0.56
CA VAL A 270 11.48 30.32 0.26
C VAL A 270 10.12 29.90 0.78
N PHE A 271 9.89 28.59 0.80
CA PHE A 271 8.73 27.97 1.45
C PHE A 271 9.19 27.26 2.72
N ILE A 272 8.45 27.47 3.80
CA ILE A 272 8.61 26.79 5.07
C ILE A 272 7.30 26.08 5.38
N LEU A 273 7.38 24.77 5.63
CA LEU A 273 6.24 23.95 6.01
C LEU A 273 6.08 23.98 7.53
N LEU A 274 4.85 24.08 7.99
CA LEU A 274 4.47 23.97 9.39
C LEU A 274 3.70 22.66 9.54
N VAL A 275 4.13 21.78 10.44
CA VAL A 275 3.52 20.45 10.59
C VAL A 275 3.38 20.11 12.07
N ASP A 276 2.25 19.54 12.45
CA ASP A 276 2.06 18.87 13.74
C ASP A 276 1.55 17.43 13.54
N SER A 277 1.14 16.78 14.64
CA SER A 277 0.62 15.40 14.64
C SER A 277 -0.69 15.18 13.88
N GLN A 278 -1.35 16.22 13.37
CA GLN A 278 -2.64 16.14 12.65
C GLN A 278 -2.74 17.08 11.43
N TYR A 279 -2.14 18.26 11.51
CA TYR A 279 -2.33 19.40 10.64
C TYR A 279 -1.02 19.88 10.03
N GLY A 280 -1.15 20.71 9.01
CA GLY A 280 -0.03 21.49 8.52
C GLY A 280 -0.45 22.65 7.63
N GLY A 281 0.54 23.43 7.25
CA GLY A 281 0.39 24.63 6.44
C GLY A 281 1.73 25.11 5.90
N VAL A 282 1.70 26.22 5.16
CA VAL A 282 2.82 26.72 4.39
C VAL A 282 3.00 28.21 4.62
N VAL A 283 4.24 28.61 4.90
CA VAL A 283 4.67 30.01 4.95
C VAL A 283 5.57 30.28 3.74
N LYS A 284 5.11 31.15 2.84
CA LYS A 284 5.88 31.64 1.70
C LYS A 284 6.49 32.99 2.05
N VAL A 285 7.81 33.07 1.93
CA VAL A 285 8.60 34.28 2.23
C VAL A 285 9.31 34.70 0.95
N GLU A 286 9.00 35.91 0.45
CA GLU A 286 9.62 36.47 -0.74
C GLU A 286 10.25 37.83 -0.43
N GLY A 287 11.55 37.97 -0.70
CA GLY A 287 12.26 39.21 -0.42
C GLY A 287 13.63 39.30 -1.06
N ASP A 288 14.06 40.53 -1.37
CA ASP A 288 15.40 40.80 -1.88
C ASP A 288 16.37 41.10 -0.73
N VAL A 289 17.24 40.14 -0.43
CA VAL A 289 18.30 40.25 0.59
C VAL A 289 19.28 41.38 0.27
N ASN A 290 19.34 41.86 -0.97
CA ASN A 290 20.18 43.01 -1.30
C ASN A 290 19.71 44.32 -0.63
N LYS A 291 18.46 44.36 -0.17
CA LYS A 291 17.90 45.49 0.59
C LYS A 291 18.09 45.36 2.10
N LEU A 292 18.65 44.25 2.60
CA LEU A 292 18.97 44.08 4.01
C LEU A 292 20.16 44.96 4.38
N ASP A 293 20.02 45.69 5.48
CA ASP A 293 21.14 46.38 6.11
C ASP A 293 21.96 45.39 6.92
N PHE A 294 23.25 45.30 6.62
CA PHE A 294 24.16 44.35 7.28
C PHE A 294 24.86 45.02 8.48
N ASP A 295 24.07 45.53 9.42
CA ASP A 295 24.61 46.02 10.68
C ASP A 295 24.98 44.84 11.59
N VAL A 296 26.29 44.58 11.68
CA VAL A 296 26.87 43.48 12.45
C VAL A 296 26.69 43.68 13.97
N ASN A 297 26.40 44.91 14.42
CA ASN A 297 26.13 45.22 15.82
C ASN A 297 24.64 45.11 16.19
N ASN A 298 23.75 45.18 15.19
CA ASN A 298 22.31 45.10 15.42
C ASN A 298 21.60 44.19 14.41
N VAL A 299 22.00 42.92 14.45
CA VAL A 299 21.59 41.90 13.48
C VAL A 299 20.08 41.64 13.52
N TYR A 300 19.48 41.58 14.72
CA TYR A 300 18.06 41.26 14.88
C TYR A 300 17.13 42.42 14.54
N ASP A 301 17.49 43.67 14.89
CA ASP A 301 16.66 44.82 14.48
C ASP A 301 16.75 45.04 12.97
N SER A 302 17.94 44.85 12.37
CA SER A 302 18.11 44.93 10.91
C SER A 302 17.30 43.84 10.18
N ALA A 303 17.29 42.61 10.70
CA ALA A 303 16.48 41.53 10.17
C ALA A 303 14.97 41.82 10.30
N ALA A 304 14.54 42.29 11.48
CA ALA A 304 13.14 42.63 11.73
C ALA A 304 12.67 43.78 10.81
N ASP A 305 13.49 44.81 10.63
CA ASP A 305 13.18 45.93 9.72
C ASP A 305 13.07 45.50 8.27
N TRP A 306 13.94 44.59 7.82
CA TRP A 306 13.88 44.03 6.48
C TRP A 306 12.60 43.19 6.27
N ILE A 307 12.23 42.35 7.24
CA ILE A 307 10.98 41.58 7.18
C ILE A 307 9.78 42.54 7.06
N LYS A 308 9.75 43.60 7.86
CA LYS A 308 8.65 44.59 7.88
C LYS A 308 8.52 45.39 6.58
N LYS A 309 9.65 45.77 5.96
CA LYS A 309 9.68 46.76 4.86
C LYS A 309 9.95 46.17 3.48
N HIS A 310 10.56 44.99 3.41
CA HIS A 310 11.16 44.44 2.18
C HIS A 310 10.81 42.99 1.90
N CYS A 311 9.97 42.36 2.74
CA CYS A 311 9.49 41.01 2.56
C CYS A 311 7.97 41.00 2.27
N ARG A 312 7.56 40.11 1.37
CA ARG A 312 6.16 39.69 1.20
C ARG A 312 6.00 38.33 1.86
N ILE A 313 5.05 38.26 2.79
CA ILE A 313 4.76 37.04 3.56
C ILE A 313 3.35 36.59 3.18
N ALA A 314 3.23 35.35 2.76
CA ALA A 314 1.95 34.69 2.56
C ALA A 314 1.87 33.44 3.42
N VAL A 315 0.73 33.20 4.05
CA VAL A 315 0.51 32.11 5.01
C VAL A 315 -0.74 31.35 4.60
N SER A 316 -0.63 30.04 4.42
CA SER A 316 -1.77 29.20 4.10
C SER A 316 -2.62 28.93 5.33
N PRO A 317 -3.92 28.60 5.17
CA PRO A 317 -4.72 28.06 6.27
C PRO A 317 -4.12 26.74 6.77
N ILE A 318 -4.29 26.48 8.06
CA ILE A 318 -3.79 25.24 8.70
C ILE A 318 -4.83 24.14 8.57
N ASP A 319 -4.62 23.26 7.60
CA ASP A 319 -5.54 22.19 7.24
C ASP A 319 -5.03 20.82 7.69
N ARG A 320 -5.94 19.85 7.71
CA ARG A 320 -5.62 18.48 8.13
C ARG A 320 -4.77 17.80 7.06
N ILE A 321 -3.74 17.10 7.49
CA ILE A 321 -2.88 16.28 6.62
C ILE A 321 -2.99 14.80 7.00
N TRP A 322 -3.02 14.51 8.30
CA TRP A 322 -3.04 13.13 8.80
C TRP A 322 -4.44 12.71 9.24
N ASN A 323 -4.86 11.52 8.82
CA ASN A 323 -6.09 10.90 9.32
C ASN A 323 -5.92 10.41 10.79
N LYS A 324 -6.97 9.85 11.40
CA LYS A 324 -6.92 9.40 12.81
C LYS A 324 -5.91 8.26 13.07
N LEU A 325 -5.45 7.58 12.02
CA LEU A 325 -4.48 6.50 12.05
C LEU A 325 -3.05 6.97 11.76
N GLY A 326 -2.84 8.26 11.47
CA GLY A 326 -1.52 8.81 11.16
C GLY A 326 -1.10 8.70 9.70
N ASN A 327 -2.00 8.32 8.78
CA ASN A 327 -1.70 8.27 7.35
C ASN A 327 -1.93 9.64 6.70
N ALA A 328 -1.04 10.03 5.79
CA ALA A 328 -1.25 11.12 4.83
C ALA A 328 -2.54 10.94 4.03
N ASN A 329 -3.42 11.93 4.10
CA ASN A 329 -4.51 12.06 3.15
C ASN A 329 -4.08 12.98 2.01
N TRP A 330 -3.46 12.40 0.98
CA TRP A 330 -2.81 13.14 -0.11
C TRP A 330 -3.74 14.04 -0.93
N GLY A 331 -5.05 13.77 -0.92
CA GLY A 331 -6.07 14.59 -1.59
C GLY A 331 -6.72 15.66 -0.70
N ASP A 332 -6.37 15.73 0.59
CA ASP A 332 -6.86 16.81 1.46
C ASP A 332 -6.11 18.12 1.17
N ILE A 333 -6.78 19.25 1.40
CA ILE A 333 -6.26 20.59 1.14
C ILE A 333 -4.90 20.82 1.84
N GLY A 334 -4.73 20.35 3.08
CA GLY A 334 -3.48 20.50 3.81
C GLY A 334 -2.31 19.76 3.16
N ALA A 335 -2.53 18.52 2.71
CA ALA A 335 -1.51 17.76 2.00
C ALA A 335 -1.18 18.40 0.65
N LEU A 336 -2.20 18.83 -0.11
CA LEU A 336 -2.05 19.49 -1.40
C LEU A 336 -1.25 20.79 -1.29
N GLN A 337 -1.49 21.62 -0.27
CA GLN A 337 -0.72 22.84 -0.03
C GLN A 337 0.77 22.54 0.18
N VAL A 338 1.09 21.53 0.99
CA VAL A 338 2.47 21.11 1.25
C VAL A 338 3.11 20.57 -0.03
N LEU A 339 2.44 19.67 -0.75
CA LEU A 339 2.93 19.12 -2.02
C LEU A 339 3.15 20.21 -3.07
N PHE A 340 2.27 21.20 -3.14
CA PHE A 340 2.37 22.27 -4.12
C PHE A 340 3.52 23.24 -3.79
N ALA A 341 3.78 23.48 -2.50
CA ALA A 341 4.98 24.18 -2.05
C ALA A 341 6.27 23.42 -2.44
N THR A 342 6.30 22.10 -2.21
CA THR A 342 7.41 21.24 -2.63
C THR A 342 7.61 21.26 -4.14
N PHE A 343 6.52 21.18 -4.93
CA PHE A 343 6.57 21.27 -6.40
C PHE A 343 7.21 22.59 -6.86
N HIS A 344 6.80 23.73 -6.29
CA HIS A 344 7.41 25.02 -6.60
C HIS A 344 8.87 25.10 -6.19
N CYS A 345 9.28 24.46 -5.10
CA CYS A 345 10.69 24.38 -4.69
C CYS A 345 11.53 23.55 -5.67
N ILE A 346 11.01 22.42 -6.16
CA ILE A 346 11.67 21.62 -7.20
C ILE A 346 11.79 22.44 -8.47
N MET A 347 10.72 23.12 -8.91
CA MET A 347 10.72 23.95 -10.11
C MET A 347 11.72 25.11 -10.02
N GLN A 348 11.88 25.74 -8.86
CA GLN A 348 12.89 26.79 -8.63
C GLN A 348 14.33 26.30 -8.85
N PHE A 349 14.58 25.02 -8.60
CA PHE A 349 15.91 24.43 -8.68
C PHE A 349 16.14 23.72 -10.02
N ALA A 350 15.27 22.78 -10.37
CA ALA A 350 15.37 21.93 -11.55
C ALA A 350 14.88 22.60 -12.84
N GLY A 351 14.14 23.71 -12.75
CA GLY A 351 13.52 24.37 -13.90
C GLY A 351 12.14 23.82 -14.22
N LEU A 352 11.64 24.17 -15.41
CA LEU A 352 10.30 23.78 -15.84
C LEU A 352 10.17 22.24 -15.90
N PRO A 353 9.05 21.67 -15.43
CA PRO A 353 8.80 20.23 -15.53
C PRO A 353 8.63 19.79 -16.99
N LYS A 354 8.86 18.50 -17.27
CA LYS A 354 8.61 17.91 -18.60
C LYS A 354 7.12 17.79 -18.90
N HIS A 355 6.32 17.54 -17.86
CA HIS A 355 4.87 17.51 -17.92
C HIS A 355 4.31 18.71 -17.17
N SER A 356 3.48 19.55 -17.80
CA SER A 356 2.85 20.66 -17.08
C SER A 356 1.68 20.16 -16.22
N ILE A 357 1.28 20.97 -15.23
CA ILE A 357 0.10 20.67 -14.41
C ILE A 357 -1.14 20.64 -15.30
N GLU A 358 -1.24 21.56 -16.25
CA GLU A 358 -2.35 21.65 -17.18
C GLU A 358 -2.46 20.42 -18.07
N ASP A 359 -1.34 19.88 -18.57
CA ASP A 359 -1.34 18.69 -19.43
C ASP A 359 -1.84 17.46 -18.66
N LEU A 360 -1.32 17.24 -17.45
CA LEU A 360 -1.73 16.11 -16.62
C LEU A 360 -3.18 16.28 -16.13
N ALA A 361 -3.59 17.50 -15.76
CA ALA A 361 -4.97 17.78 -15.38
C ALA A 361 -5.95 17.64 -16.55
N ALA A 362 -5.54 17.91 -17.79
CA ALA A 362 -6.39 17.66 -18.97
C ALA A 362 -6.61 16.16 -19.22
N ASP A 363 -5.58 15.35 -19.00
CA ASP A 363 -5.66 13.88 -19.11
C ASP A 363 -6.36 13.22 -17.90
N HIS A 364 -6.72 14.00 -16.87
CA HIS A 364 -7.48 13.52 -15.72
C HIS A 364 -8.74 12.75 -16.13
N GLY A 365 -9.55 13.29 -17.05
CA GLY A 365 -10.77 12.64 -17.50
C GLY A 365 -10.51 11.27 -18.15
N SER A 366 -9.42 11.14 -18.91
CA SER A 366 -8.99 9.89 -19.54
C SER A 366 -8.44 8.89 -18.52
N ARG A 367 -7.62 9.32 -17.56
CA ARG A 367 -7.08 8.46 -16.47
C ARG A 367 -8.16 8.01 -15.50
N LEU A 368 -9.11 8.89 -15.22
CA LEU A 368 -10.27 8.61 -14.39
C LEU A 368 -11.28 7.75 -15.15
N GLN A 369 -11.47 7.94 -16.45
CA GLN A 369 -12.25 7.03 -17.29
C GLN A 369 -11.56 5.67 -17.43
N THR A 370 -10.24 5.60 -17.54
CA THR A 370 -9.47 4.35 -17.55
C THR A 370 -9.61 3.64 -16.22
N ARG A 371 -9.48 4.35 -15.08
CA ARG A 371 -9.73 3.77 -13.75
C ARG A 371 -11.19 3.43 -13.50
N ARG A 372 -12.13 4.22 -14.03
CA ARG A 372 -13.56 3.93 -13.99
C ARG A 372 -13.90 2.78 -14.92
N VAL A 373 -13.20 2.57 -16.03
CA VAL A 373 -13.34 1.40 -16.88
C VAL A 373 -12.68 0.22 -16.18
N GLU A 374 -11.54 0.36 -15.52
CA GLU A 374 -10.93 -0.67 -14.67
C GLU A 374 -11.82 -1.01 -13.45
N ARG A 375 -12.58 -0.05 -12.91
CA ARG A 375 -13.53 -0.23 -11.79
C ARG A 375 -14.94 -0.66 -12.23
N HIS A 376 -15.45 -0.15 -13.36
CA HIS A 376 -16.76 -0.50 -13.96
C HIS A 376 -16.69 -1.75 -14.82
N LEU A 377 -15.51 -2.18 -15.28
CA LEU A 377 -15.29 -3.58 -15.64
C LEU A 377 -15.48 -4.51 -14.42
N GLY A 378 -15.48 -3.96 -13.20
CA GLY A 378 -15.87 -4.65 -11.98
C GLY A 378 -17.32 -4.44 -11.52
N ASP A 379 -18.08 -3.52 -12.11
CA ASP A 379 -19.42 -3.10 -11.60
C ASP A 379 -20.56 -3.12 -12.64
N ALA A 380 -20.26 -3.22 -13.94
CA ALA A 380 -21.28 -3.09 -14.99
C ALA A 380 -21.89 -4.44 -15.38
N LYS A 381 -22.65 -5.07 -14.48
CA LYS A 381 -23.93 -5.76 -14.76
C LYS A 381 -24.49 -6.47 -13.51
N VAL A 382 -25.00 -5.71 -12.55
CA VAL A 382 -26.12 -6.17 -11.70
C VAL A 382 -27.20 -5.10 -11.73
N ASN A 383 -28.25 -5.38 -12.48
CA ASN A 383 -29.47 -4.57 -12.46
C ASN A 383 -30.35 -5.13 -11.34
N GLY A 384 -30.46 -4.40 -10.23
CA GLY A 384 -31.29 -4.75 -9.09
C GLY A 384 -31.60 -3.53 -8.24
N ASN A 385 -32.82 -3.02 -8.37
CA ASN A 385 -33.38 -1.83 -7.72
C ASN A 385 -32.95 -1.62 -6.26
N GLY A 386 -32.16 -0.57 -6.01
CA GLY A 386 -31.88 -0.01 -4.69
C GLY A 386 -32.18 1.49 -4.68
N LEU A 387 -33.42 1.83 -4.30
CA LEU A 387 -33.88 3.21 -4.08
C LEU A 387 -33.13 3.83 -2.89
N PHE A 388 -32.05 4.58 -3.16
CA PHE A 388 -31.49 5.52 -2.17
C PHE A 388 -31.90 6.96 -2.48
N ARG A 389 -32.90 7.39 -1.72
CA ARG A 389 -33.43 8.75 -1.65
C ARG A 389 -32.38 9.65 -0.96
N PHE A 390 -31.50 10.28 -1.72
CA PHE A 390 -30.76 11.43 -1.22
C PHE A 390 -31.72 12.61 -1.02
N GLN A 391 -31.83 13.04 0.22
CA GLN A 391 -32.58 14.23 0.62
C GLN A 391 -31.83 15.46 0.09
N GLN A 392 -32.27 15.98 -1.06
CA GLN A 392 -31.85 17.29 -1.57
C GLN A 392 -32.34 18.40 -0.64
N CYS A 393 -31.42 19.19 -0.09
CA CYS A 393 -31.69 20.61 0.08
C CYS A 393 -31.43 21.29 -1.27
N SER A 394 -32.53 21.73 -1.90
CA SER A 394 -32.71 22.82 -2.89
C SER A 394 -31.43 23.34 -3.58
N VAL A 395 -31.29 23.31 -4.91
CA VAL A 395 -32.07 24.06 -5.92
C VAL A 395 -31.94 23.38 -7.29
N SER A 396 -33.02 23.31 -8.07
CA SER A 396 -33.10 22.86 -9.47
C SER A 396 -33.44 24.04 -10.40
N PRO A 397 -33.60 23.91 -11.74
CA PRO A 397 -33.02 22.96 -12.73
C PRO A 397 -32.54 23.65 -14.03
N GLU A 398 -31.74 22.96 -14.86
CA GLU A 398 -32.04 22.78 -16.30
C GLU A 398 -31.04 21.80 -16.92
N ILE A 399 -31.51 20.62 -17.34
CA ILE A 399 -31.18 19.91 -18.60
C ILE A 399 -32.06 18.65 -18.61
N VAL A 400 -32.77 18.47 -19.70
CA VAL A 400 -33.80 17.45 -19.95
C VAL A 400 -33.12 16.13 -20.32
N GLU A 401 -33.42 15.05 -19.58
CA GLU A 401 -33.10 13.67 -19.97
C GLU A 401 -34.02 13.24 -21.12
N VAL A 402 -33.42 12.87 -22.26
CA VAL A 402 -34.10 12.16 -23.35
C VAL A 402 -33.96 10.66 -23.07
N GLN A 403 -35.10 9.96 -23.06
CA GLN A 403 -35.19 8.50 -22.90
C GLN A 403 -34.60 7.80 -24.12
N ASP A 404 -33.67 6.85 -23.91
CA ASP A 404 -33.24 5.89 -24.93
C ASP A 404 -33.82 4.50 -24.65
N GLU A 405 -34.51 3.98 -25.65
CA GLU A 405 -35.20 2.69 -25.65
C GLU A 405 -34.22 1.51 -25.64
N SER A 406 -34.58 0.47 -24.88
CA SER A 406 -33.77 -0.73 -24.67
C SER A 406 -33.85 -1.72 -25.83
N ILE A 407 -32.72 -2.04 -26.47
CA ILE A 407 -32.59 -3.20 -27.36
C ILE A 407 -32.04 -4.38 -26.55
N LYS A 408 -32.89 -5.38 -26.31
CA LYS A 408 -32.49 -6.69 -25.78
C LYS A 408 -31.70 -7.45 -26.84
N ILE A 409 -30.46 -7.84 -26.51
CA ILE A 409 -29.69 -8.85 -27.26
C ILE A 409 -29.58 -10.07 -26.34
N GLU A 410 -30.17 -11.19 -26.76
CA GLU A 410 -30.01 -12.49 -26.09
C GLU A 410 -28.58 -13.02 -26.29
N PRO A 411 -27.91 -13.55 -25.26
CA PRO A 411 -26.61 -14.19 -25.42
C PRO A 411 -26.78 -15.60 -26.02
N GLU A 412 -25.98 -15.92 -27.04
CA GLU A 412 -25.89 -17.26 -27.62
C GLU A 412 -25.54 -18.31 -26.54
N GLU A 413 -26.24 -19.45 -26.59
CA GLU A 413 -26.16 -20.54 -25.61
C GLU A 413 -24.73 -21.11 -25.46
N LEU A 414 -24.18 -21.00 -24.25
CA LEU A 414 -23.05 -21.83 -23.80
C LEU A 414 -23.42 -23.31 -24.01
N MET A 415 -22.66 -24.05 -24.82
CA MET A 415 -22.76 -25.52 -24.85
C MET A 415 -22.40 -26.07 -23.45
N LYS A 416 -23.43 -26.31 -22.62
CA LYS A 416 -23.29 -26.96 -21.32
C LYS A 416 -22.94 -28.42 -21.54
N LEU A 417 -21.92 -28.90 -20.84
CA LEU A 417 -21.58 -30.31 -20.87
C LEU A 417 -22.68 -31.12 -20.16
N GLU A 418 -23.37 -31.96 -20.92
CA GLU A 418 -24.47 -32.77 -20.41
C GLU A 418 -23.98 -34.08 -19.79
N VAL A 419 -24.77 -34.61 -18.85
CA VAL A 419 -24.58 -35.95 -18.29
C VAL A 419 -24.53 -36.98 -19.42
N GLY A 420 -23.51 -37.84 -19.38
CA GLY A 420 -23.24 -38.85 -20.42
C GLY A 420 -22.20 -38.43 -21.46
N SER A 421 -21.81 -37.16 -21.52
CA SER A 421 -20.76 -36.67 -22.42
C SER A 421 -19.39 -37.25 -22.06
N ALA A 422 -18.62 -37.65 -23.08
CA ALA A 422 -17.25 -38.15 -22.92
C ALA A 422 -16.22 -37.08 -23.35
N LEU A 423 -15.31 -36.75 -22.45
CA LEU A 423 -14.22 -35.80 -22.63
C LEU A 423 -12.88 -36.51 -22.73
N TRP A 424 -12.06 -36.12 -23.70
CA TRP A 424 -10.71 -36.63 -23.86
C TRP A 424 -9.71 -35.56 -23.43
N LEU A 425 -8.81 -35.93 -22.53
CA LEU A 425 -7.79 -35.06 -21.97
C LEU A 425 -6.41 -35.43 -22.52
N GLU A 426 -5.68 -34.42 -23.02
CA GLU A 426 -4.26 -34.52 -23.32
C GLU A 426 -3.45 -34.31 -22.04
N ASP A 427 -2.86 -35.38 -21.51
CA ASP A 427 -1.82 -35.32 -20.48
C ASP A 427 -0.47 -35.55 -21.17
N SER A 428 0.60 -35.03 -20.57
CA SER A 428 1.98 -34.90 -21.07
C SER A 428 2.57 -36.14 -21.76
N ASN A 429 1.97 -37.33 -21.61
CA ASN A 429 2.36 -38.59 -22.28
C ASN A 429 1.18 -39.51 -22.69
N PHE A 430 -0.09 -39.23 -22.36
CA PHE A 430 -1.23 -40.15 -22.59
C PHE A 430 -2.56 -39.41 -22.81
N GLN A 431 -3.46 -40.00 -23.61
CA GLN A 431 -4.86 -39.58 -23.73
C GLN A 431 -5.71 -40.31 -22.68
N LYS A 432 -6.41 -39.56 -21.82
CA LYS A 432 -7.33 -40.13 -20.81
C LYS A 432 -8.76 -39.66 -21.09
N GLY A 433 -9.70 -40.60 -21.10
CA GLY A 433 -11.13 -40.32 -21.28
C GLY A 433 -11.87 -40.22 -19.95
N TYR A 434 -12.79 -39.25 -19.84
CA TYR A 434 -13.67 -39.06 -18.68
C TYR A 434 -15.12 -38.93 -19.15
N GLN A 435 -16.03 -39.69 -18.54
CA GLN A 435 -17.47 -39.57 -18.76
C GLN A 435 -18.11 -38.76 -17.63
N ILE A 436 -18.94 -37.78 -17.99
CA ILE A 436 -19.64 -36.92 -17.01
C ILE A 436 -20.84 -37.69 -16.45
N ASN A 437 -20.88 -37.83 -15.13
CA ASN A 437 -21.94 -38.52 -14.41
C ASN A 437 -22.97 -37.52 -13.86
N GLU A 438 -22.50 -36.40 -13.28
CA GLU A 438 -23.35 -35.39 -12.66
C GLU A 438 -22.79 -33.97 -12.90
N VAL A 439 -23.68 -32.98 -12.94
CA VAL A 439 -23.36 -31.55 -13.09
C VAL A 439 -23.81 -30.85 -11.81
N LEU A 440 -22.87 -30.18 -11.14
CA LEU A 440 -23.12 -29.44 -9.91
C LEU A 440 -22.84 -27.95 -10.14
N ASN A 441 -23.68 -27.10 -9.56
CA ASN A 441 -23.56 -25.64 -9.65
C ASN A 441 -23.68 -25.03 -8.26
N ASN A 442 -22.68 -24.25 -7.88
CA ASN A 442 -22.59 -23.62 -6.56
C ASN A 442 -22.80 -22.10 -6.61
N GLY A 443 -23.57 -21.61 -7.60
CA GLY A 443 -23.88 -20.20 -7.81
C GLY A 443 -22.75 -19.39 -8.44
N GLU A 444 -21.50 -19.69 -8.10
CA GLU A 444 -20.30 -19.01 -8.62
C GLU A 444 -19.64 -19.79 -9.78
N HIS A 445 -19.66 -21.13 -9.73
CA HIS A 445 -18.98 -21.99 -10.72
C HIS A 445 -19.72 -23.33 -10.94
N THR A 446 -19.61 -23.88 -12.16
CA THR A 446 -20.08 -25.24 -12.49
C THR A 446 -18.91 -26.23 -12.42
N TYR A 447 -19.08 -27.32 -11.67
CA TYR A 447 -18.13 -28.43 -11.62
C TYR A 447 -18.86 -29.75 -11.85
N TYR A 448 -18.11 -30.75 -12.30
CA TYR A 448 -18.67 -32.00 -12.78
C TYR A 448 -18.15 -33.16 -11.94
N ILE A 449 -19.00 -34.15 -11.70
CA ILE A 449 -18.54 -35.46 -11.23
C ILE A 449 -18.38 -36.34 -12.46
N ALA A 450 -17.18 -36.85 -12.67
CA ALA A 450 -16.84 -37.66 -13.82
C ALA A 450 -16.17 -38.97 -13.41
N SER A 451 -16.36 -40.00 -14.23
CA SER A 451 -15.68 -41.28 -14.08
C SER A 451 -14.68 -41.49 -15.23
N PRO A 452 -13.48 -42.08 -14.98
CA PRO A 452 -12.60 -42.50 -16.06
C PRO A 452 -13.33 -43.51 -16.96
N VAL A 453 -13.19 -43.38 -18.28
CA VAL A 453 -13.78 -44.33 -19.25
C VAL A 453 -13.25 -45.76 -19.04
N GLU A 454 -12.02 -45.88 -18.53
CA GLU A 454 -11.37 -47.16 -18.21
C GLU A 454 -11.84 -47.78 -16.88
N ASP A 455 -12.38 -46.97 -15.97
CA ASP A 455 -12.81 -47.39 -14.62
C ASP A 455 -14.06 -46.61 -14.18
N THR A 456 -15.22 -47.09 -14.63
CA THR A 456 -16.52 -46.47 -14.33
C THR A 456 -16.90 -46.52 -12.85
N GLY A 457 -16.18 -47.28 -12.02
CA GLY A 457 -16.43 -47.40 -10.59
C GLY A 457 -15.85 -46.24 -9.75
N LYS A 458 -15.02 -45.38 -10.36
CA LYS A 458 -14.29 -44.33 -9.64
C LYS A 458 -14.82 -42.94 -9.99
N SER A 459 -15.39 -42.24 -9.01
CA SER A 459 -15.85 -40.85 -9.16
C SER A 459 -14.73 -39.86 -8.88
N LEU A 460 -14.60 -38.84 -9.74
CA LEU A 460 -13.62 -37.76 -9.66
C LEU A 460 -14.31 -36.42 -9.85
N PHE A 461 -13.80 -35.38 -9.19
CA PHE A 461 -14.22 -34.00 -9.46
C PHE A 461 -13.47 -33.47 -10.68
N LEU A 462 -14.22 -32.92 -11.63
CA LEU A 462 -13.75 -32.37 -12.88
C LEU A 462 -14.12 -30.88 -12.94
N TYR A 463 -13.09 -30.05 -13.03
CA TYR A 463 -13.22 -28.61 -13.25
C TYR A 463 -12.85 -28.29 -14.69
N VAL A 464 -13.73 -27.59 -15.37
CA VAL A 464 -13.56 -27.19 -16.77
C VAL A 464 -13.49 -25.66 -16.79
N GLY A 465 -12.37 -25.10 -17.25
CA GLY A 465 -12.28 -23.65 -17.45
C GLY A 465 -13.02 -23.22 -18.72
N SER A 466 -12.93 -21.95 -19.10
CA SER A 466 -13.55 -21.48 -20.34
C SER A 466 -12.64 -21.67 -21.56
N PRO A 467 -13.22 -21.87 -22.76
CA PRO A 467 -12.44 -22.12 -23.96
C PRO A 467 -11.65 -20.89 -24.42
N PRO A 468 -10.45 -21.08 -25.01
CA PRO A 468 -9.61 -19.96 -25.46
C PRO A 468 -10.28 -19.04 -26.49
N SER A 469 -11.25 -19.55 -27.25
CA SER A 469 -11.98 -18.81 -28.28
C SER A 469 -13.11 -17.92 -27.74
N GLN A 470 -13.49 -18.06 -26.46
CA GLN A 470 -14.53 -17.25 -25.81
C GLN A 470 -13.97 -16.21 -24.82
N LEU A 471 -12.64 -16.01 -24.81
CA LEU A 471 -11.98 -15.04 -23.92
C LEU A 471 -12.29 -13.55 -24.25
N GLU A 472 -13.19 -13.28 -25.20
CA GLU A 472 -13.73 -11.94 -25.50
C GLU A 472 -15.27 -11.98 -25.54
N PRO A 473 -16.05 -11.15 -24.82
CA PRO A 473 -15.77 -10.35 -23.62
C PRO A 473 -16.66 -10.80 -22.42
N ALA A 474 -16.79 -12.11 -22.16
CA ALA A 474 -17.52 -12.62 -21.00
C ALA A 474 -16.58 -12.73 -19.78
N TRP A 475 -16.73 -11.83 -18.81
CA TRP A 475 -15.89 -11.76 -17.60
C TRP A 475 -15.98 -13.03 -16.73
N GLU A 476 -17.13 -13.70 -16.72
CA GLU A 476 -17.34 -14.99 -16.03
C GLU A 476 -16.43 -16.08 -16.58
N ASP A 477 -16.20 -16.09 -17.90
CA ASP A 477 -15.38 -17.09 -18.58
C ASP A 477 -13.88 -16.93 -18.30
N MET A 478 -13.42 -15.69 -18.15
CA MET A 478 -12.04 -15.39 -17.75
C MET A 478 -11.73 -15.81 -16.31
N ASN A 479 -12.72 -15.73 -15.40
CA ASN A 479 -12.57 -16.12 -13.99
C ASN A 479 -12.41 -17.65 -13.85
N LEU A 480 -13.27 -18.43 -14.52
CA LEU A 480 -13.20 -19.90 -14.55
C LEU A 480 -11.87 -20.41 -15.13
N TRP A 481 -11.44 -19.83 -16.26
CA TRP A 481 -10.16 -20.19 -16.86
C TRP A 481 -8.98 -19.94 -15.90
N TYR A 482 -8.94 -18.76 -15.27
CA TYR A 482 -7.87 -18.38 -14.36
C TYR A 482 -7.86 -19.24 -13.09
N GLN A 483 -9.03 -19.53 -12.51
CA GLN A 483 -9.14 -20.36 -11.32
C GLN A 483 -8.69 -21.79 -11.56
N VAL A 484 -9.13 -22.43 -12.65
CA VAL A 484 -8.73 -23.81 -12.96
C VAL A 484 -7.21 -23.89 -13.18
N GLN A 485 -6.63 -22.92 -13.88
CA GLN A 485 -5.17 -22.85 -14.05
C GLN A 485 -4.43 -22.61 -12.73
N ARG A 486 -4.91 -21.67 -11.90
CA ARG A 486 -4.28 -21.36 -10.62
C ARG A 486 -4.38 -22.52 -9.64
N GLN A 487 -5.54 -23.17 -9.55
CA GLN A 487 -5.73 -24.38 -8.75
C GLN A 487 -4.81 -25.51 -9.24
N THR A 488 -4.68 -25.69 -10.56
CA THR A 488 -3.74 -26.66 -11.15
C THR A 488 -2.30 -26.37 -10.73
N LYS A 489 -1.87 -25.10 -10.78
CA LYS A 489 -0.53 -24.68 -10.33
C LYS A 489 -0.30 -25.01 -8.86
N ILE A 490 -1.23 -24.63 -7.98
CA ILE A 490 -1.11 -24.86 -6.53
C ILE A 490 -1.05 -26.36 -6.21
N LEU A 491 -1.97 -27.17 -6.74
CA LEU A 491 -1.97 -28.61 -6.50
C LEU A 491 -0.73 -29.31 -7.08
N THR A 492 -0.21 -28.82 -8.20
CA THR A 492 1.06 -29.30 -8.76
C THR A 492 2.24 -28.99 -7.83
N ILE A 493 2.30 -27.78 -7.26
CA ILE A 493 3.32 -27.39 -6.29
C ILE A 493 3.20 -28.23 -5.01
N MET A 494 1.98 -28.46 -4.51
CA MET A 494 1.75 -29.34 -3.36
C MET A 494 2.28 -30.75 -3.63
N LYS A 495 1.98 -31.32 -4.81
CA LYS A 495 2.48 -32.63 -5.25
C LYS A 495 4.00 -32.65 -5.38
N GLN A 496 4.62 -31.63 -5.98
CA GLN A 496 6.07 -31.50 -6.13
C GLN A 496 6.81 -31.36 -4.80
N LYS A 497 6.23 -30.63 -3.84
CA LYS A 497 6.75 -30.49 -2.48
C LYS A 497 6.47 -31.72 -1.59
N GLY A 498 5.78 -32.73 -2.11
CA GLY A 498 5.45 -33.95 -1.35
C GLY A 498 4.41 -33.73 -0.25
N LEU A 499 3.58 -32.69 -0.35
CA LEU A 499 2.50 -32.44 0.59
C LEU A 499 1.37 -33.43 0.31
N SER A 500 1.23 -34.43 1.19
CA SER A 500 0.13 -35.39 1.14
C SER A 500 -0.56 -35.44 2.49
N CYS A 501 -1.85 -35.13 2.49
CA CYS A 501 -2.71 -35.27 3.65
C CYS A 501 -4.08 -35.77 3.16
N LYS A 502 -4.73 -36.64 3.94
CA LYS A 502 -6.06 -37.18 3.58
C LYS A 502 -7.11 -36.06 3.42
N TYR A 503 -6.90 -34.93 4.08
CA TYR A 503 -7.80 -33.77 4.09
C TYR A 503 -7.48 -32.74 2.98
N LEU A 504 -6.52 -33.04 2.10
CA LEU A 504 -6.19 -32.24 0.91
C LEU A 504 -6.63 -32.98 -0.36
N PRO A 505 -7.10 -32.26 -1.39
CA PRO A 505 -7.44 -32.86 -2.67
C PRO A 505 -6.18 -33.35 -3.39
N GLN A 506 -6.29 -34.51 -4.01
CA GLN A 506 -5.23 -35.11 -4.82
C GLN A 506 -5.46 -34.80 -6.30
N LEU A 507 -4.42 -34.25 -6.94
CA LEU A 507 -4.37 -34.05 -8.39
C LEU A 507 -4.29 -35.41 -9.10
N SER A 508 -5.39 -35.79 -9.77
CA SER A 508 -5.48 -37.03 -10.56
C SER A 508 -5.00 -36.83 -11.99
N ALA A 509 -5.45 -35.76 -12.65
CA ALA A 509 -5.02 -35.35 -13.98
C ALA A 509 -5.23 -33.85 -14.18
N SER A 510 -4.48 -33.26 -15.09
CA SER A 510 -4.67 -31.89 -15.55
C SER A 510 -4.19 -31.78 -16.99
N GLY A 511 -4.86 -30.99 -17.82
CA GLY A 511 -4.52 -30.92 -19.24
C GLY A 511 -5.48 -30.06 -20.01
N ARG A 512 -5.58 -30.32 -21.32
CA ARG A 512 -6.52 -29.62 -22.21
C ARG A 512 -7.47 -30.62 -22.88
N ILE A 513 -8.69 -30.17 -23.17
CA ILE A 513 -9.68 -30.96 -23.91
C ILE A 513 -9.21 -31.16 -25.36
N ILE A 514 -9.31 -32.41 -25.82
CA ILE A 514 -9.23 -32.81 -27.22
C ILE A 514 -10.62 -33.28 -27.66
N HIS A 515 -11.03 -32.92 -28.87
CA HIS A 515 -12.24 -33.45 -29.49
C HIS A 515 -11.94 -34.75 -30.24
N PRO A 516 -12.90 -35.68 -30.36
CA PRO A 516 -12.73 -36.87 -31.20
C PRO A 516 -12.45 -36.45 -32.66
N GLY A 517 -11.38 -36.99 -33.26
CA GLY A 517 -10.96 -36.71 -34.63
C GLY A 517 -9.51 -36.19 -34.77
N GLN A 518 -9.04 -36.01 -36.00
CA GLN A 518 -7.69 -35.50 -36.29
C GLN A 518 -7.65 -33.99 -36.05
N CYS A 519 -7.18 -33.58 -34.86
CA CYS A 519 -7.06 -32.19 -34.48
C CYS A 519 -5.95 -31.50 -35.31
N ARG A 520 -6.27 -30.40 -36.00
CA ARG A 520 -5.32 -29.63 -36.85
C ARG A 520 -4.37 -28.73 -36.06
N ARG A 521 -4.36 -28.85 -34.74
CA ARG A 521 -3.55 -27.98 -33.87
C ARG A 521 -2.06 -28.25 -34.10
N PRO A 522 -1.25 -27.26 -34.52
CA PRO A 522 0.20 -27.41 -34.52
C PRO A 522 0.69 -27.61 -33.08
N SER A 523 1.73 -28.42 -32.91
CA SER A 523 2.31 -28.80 -31.62
C SER A 523 2.52 -27.57 -30.72
N SER A 524 1.86 -27.62 -29.55
CA SER A 524 1.95 -26.68 -28.43
C SER A 524 1.70 -25.19 -28.75
N GLY A 525 0.54 -24.85 -29.32
CA GLY A 525 0.05 -23.45 -29.20
C GLY A 525 -0.96 -22.94 -30.23
N GLY A 526 -1.24 -23.67 -31.33
CA GLY A 526 -2.21 -23.18 -32.33
C GLY A 526 -3.66 -23.26 -31.86
N ASN A 527 -4.58 -22.54 -32.50
CA ASN A 527 -6.02 -22.65 -32.25
C ASN A 527 -6.64 -23.72 -33.16
N CYS A 528 -7.58 -24.49 -32.62
CA CYS A 528 -8.44 -25.42 -33.37
C CYS A 528 -9.85 -24.82 -33.38
N ASP A 529 -10.60 -24.99 -34.46
CA ASP A 529 -11.94 -24.40 -34.63
C ASP A 529 -13.03 -25.07 -33.76
N HIS A 530 -12.70 -26.17 -33.05
CA HIS A 530 -13.65 -26.84 -32.17
C HIS A 530 -13.80 -26.08 -30.84
N PRO A 531 -15.03 -25.75 -30.39
CA PRO A 531 -15.28 -24.80 -29.30
C PRO A 531 -14.66 -25.22 -27.97
N LEU A 532 -14.69 -26.50 -27.63
CA LEU A 532 -14.08 -27.01 -26.39
C LEU A 532 -12.58 -27.31 -26.53
N CYS A 533 -11.98 -27.23 -27.72
CA CYS A 533 -10.62 -27.72 -27.91
C CYS A 533 -9.58 -26.77 -27.33
N GLY A 534 -8.80 -27.25 -26.36
CA GLY A 534 -7.81 -26.43 -25.67
C GLY A 534 -8.27 -25.79 -24.38
N THR A 535 -9.53 -25.98 -24.02
CA THR A 535 -10.06 -25.62 -22.72
C THR A 535 -9.29 -26.34 -21.62
N PRO A 536 -8.83 -25.64 -20.57
CA PRO A 536 -8.11 -26.28 -19.49
C PRO A 536 -9.06 -27.13 -18.62
N ILE A 537 -8.57 -28.30 -18.22
CA ILE A 537 -9.26 -29.19 -17.31
C ILE A 537 -8.37 -29.54 -16.13
N LEU A 538 -9.00 -29.63 -14.96
CA LEU A 538 -8.41 -30.16 -13.74
C LEU A 538 -9.29 -31.30 -13.20
N VAL A 539 -8.66 -32.43 -12.86
CA VAL A 539 -9.32 -33.61 -12.28
C VAL A 539 -8.73 -33.88 -10.89
N THR A 540 -9.59 -33.93 -9.87
CA THR A 540 -9.20 -34.17 -8.48
C THR A 540 -10.00 -35.27 -7.80
N SER A 541 -9.44 -35.84 -6.74
CA SER A 541 -10.12 -36.76 -5.82
C SER A 541 -9.82 -36.35 -4.37
N PRO A 542 -10.64 -36.71 -3.37
CA PRO A 542 -11.91 -37.45 -3.44
C PRO A 542 -13.11 -36.59 -3.88
N VAL A 543 -14.26 -37.25 -4.11
CA VAL A 543 -15.57 -36.60 -4.34
C VAL A 543 -16.40 -36.70 -3.07
N GLY A 544 -17.15 -35.65 -2.76
CA GLY A 544 -17.98 -35.56 -1.56
C GLY A 544 -19.04 -34.47 -1.69
N GLU A 545 -19.91 -34.40 -0.69
CA GLU A 545 -21.00 -33.43 -0.58
C GLU A 545 -20.49 -32.13 0.07
N THR A 546 -20.88 -30.94 -0.38
CA THR A 546 -20.34 -29.70 0.21
C THR A 546 -20.94 -29.42 1.60
N VAL A 547 -20.20 -28.71 2.45
CA VAL A 547 -20.72 -28.25 3.75
C VAL A 547 -21.86 -27.26 3.55
N ALA A 548 -21.83 -26.44 2.48
CA ALA A 548 -22.93 -25.56 2.11
C ALA A 548 -24.25 -26.35 1.92
N ASP A 549 -24.20 -27.44 1.14
CA ASP A 549 -25.35 -28.31 0.89
C ASP A 549 -25.83 -28.96 2.19
N MET A 550 -24.90 -29.52 2.98
CA MET A 550 -25.22 -30.14 4.27
C MET A 550 -25.90 -29.16 5.24
N VAL A 551 -25.46 -27.90 5.28
CA VAL A 551 -26.05 -26.86 6.14
C VAL A 551 -27.44 -26.48 5.62
N SER A 552 -27.59 -26.29 4.31
CA SER A 552 -28.86 -25.93 3.68
C SER A 552 -29.95 -26.98 3.89
N GLU A 553 -29.55 -28.26 3.93
CA GLU A 553 -30.44 -29.39 4.19
C GLU A 553 -30.58 -29.76 5.67
N GLY A 554 -29.92 -29.01 6.57
CA GLY A 554 -29.94 -29.26 8.01
C GLY A 554 -29.29 -30.59 8.43
N ARG A 555 -28.41 -31.14 7.58
CA ARG A 555 -27.68 -32.39 7.82
C ARG A 555 -26.33 -32.20 8.51
N PHE A 556 -25.83 -30.97 8.61
CA PHE A 556 -24.58 -30.66 9.30
C PHE A 556 -24.75 -30.72 10.82
N SER A 557 -24.25 -31.79 11.45
CA SER A 557 -24.41 -32.03 12.89
C SER A 557 -23.34 -31.34 13.74
N LEU A 558 -23.60 -31.28 15.05
CA LEU A 558 -22.66 -30.73 16.03
C LEU A 558 -21.35 -31.53 16.10
N ASP A 559 -21.42 -32.87 15.98
CA ASP A 559 -20.24 -33.74 15.98
C ASP A 559 -19.43 -33.59 14.69
N GLU A 560 -20.12 -33.31 13.59
CA GLU A 560 -19.50 -33.00 12.31
C GLU A 560 -18.74 -31.67 12.37
N ALA A 561 -19.16 -30.70 13.18
CA ALA A 561 -18.42 -29.45 13.36
C ALA A 561 -17.03 -29.66 13.96
N ILE A 562 -16.89 -30.54 14.97
CA ILE A 562 -15.59 -30.85 15.57
C ILE A 562 -14.68 -31.56 14.56
N ARG A 563 -15.22 -32.55 13.82
CA ARG A 563 -14.48 -33.25 12.76
C ARG A 563 -14.06 -32.29 11.64
N CYS A 564 -14.98 -31.46 11.17
CA CYS A 564 -14.72 -30.46 10.14
C CYS A 564 -13.62 -29.49 10.57
N CYS A 565 -13.66 -29.01 11.82
CA CYS A 565 -12.60 -28.17 12.38
C CYS A 565 -11.25 -28.88 12.39
N HIS A 566 -11.18 -30.12 12.88
CA HIS A 566 -9.95 -30.91 12.93
C HIS A 566 -9.36 -31.16 11.54
N ASP A 567 -10.19 -31.58 10.60
CA ASP A 567 -9.78 -31.99 9.26
C ASP A 567 -9.32 -30.78 8.43
N CYS A 568 -10.06 -29.67 8.47
CA CYS A 568 -9.66 -28.41 7.83
C CYS A 568 -8.37 -27.87 8.45
N LEU A 569 -8.25 -27.87 9.79
CA LEU A 569 -7.04 -27.41 10.46
C LEU A 569 -5.81 -28.28 10.12
N SER A 570 -6.02 -29.59 9.92
CA SER A 570 -4.97 -30.52 9.47
C SER A 570 -4.52 -30.23 8.03
N ALA A 571 -5.46 -29.89 7.14
CA ALA A 571 -5.16 -29.46 5.78
C ALA A 571 -4.36 -28.15 5.77
N LEU A 572 -4.80 -27.15 6.55
CA LEU A 572 -4.13 -25.85 6.70
C LEU A 572 -2.72 -25.98 7.28
N CYS A 573 -2.54 -26.81 8.32
CA CYS A 573 -1.22 -27.10 8.88
C CYS A 573 -0.26 -27.65 7.81
N THR A 574 -0.75 -28.58 6.98
CA THR A 574 0.04 -29.20 5.91
C THR A 574 0.43 -28.17 4.84
N ALA A 575 -0.53 -27.35 4.38
CA ALA A 575 -0.29 -26.30 3.39
C ALA A 575 0.64 -25.19 3.90
N SER A 576 0.45 -24.76 5.14
CA SER A 576 1.24 -23.71 5.81
C SER A 576 2.71 -24.10 5.94
N SER A 577 3.02 -25.40 6.14
CA SER A 577 4.41 -25.90 6.14
C SER A 577 5.18 -25.64 4.84
N ALA A 578 4.46 -25.41 3.74
CA ALA A 578 5.02 -25.07 2.44
C ALA A 578 4.87 -23.58 2.06
N GLY A 579 4.40 -22.76 3.00
CA GLY A 579 4.11 -21.33 2.79
C GLY A 579 2.85 -21.05 1.98
N ILE A 580 1.95 -22.03 1.83
CA ILE A 580 0.69 -21.88 1.08
C ILE A 580 -0.42 -21.51 2.07
N ARG A 581 -1.15 -20.42 1.77
CA ARG A 581 -2.35 -20.00 2.52
C ARG A 581 -3.59 -20.13 1.65
N HIS A 582 -4.70 -20.57 2.23
CA HIS A 582 -5.91 -20.89 1.47
C HIS A 582 -6.61 -19.64 0.94
N GLY A 583 -6.90 -18.67 1.82
CA GLY A 583 -7.41 -17.35 1.43
C GLY A 583 -8.89 -17.25 1.05
N ASP A 584 -9.59 -18.37 0.84
CA ASP A 584 -11.03 -18.41 0.55
C ASP A 584 -11.75 -19.55 1.29
N ILE A 585 -11.69 -19.56 2.63
CA ILE A 585 -12.34 -20.61 3.44
C ILE A 585 -13.81 -20.25 3.63
N LYS A 586 -14.70 -21.07 3.07
CA LYS A 586 -16.16 -20.92 3.11
C LYS A 586 -16.82 -22.31 2.98
N PRO A 587 -18.11 -22.47 3.36
CA PRO A 587 -18.80 -23.76 3.33
C PRO A 587 -18.78 -24.46 1.96
N GLU A 588 -18.75 -23.66 0.88
CA GLU A 588 -18.68 -24.11 -0.52
C GLU A 588 -17.36 -24.81 -0.85
N ASN A 589 -16.30 -24.46 -0.13
CA ASN A 589 -14.93 -24.94 -0.35
C ASN A 589 -14.55 -26.09 0.58
N VAL A 590 -15.50 -26.73 1.25
CA VAL A 590 -15.27 -27.91 2.09
C VAL A 590 -16.24 -29.01 1.69
N ILE A 591 -15.70 -30.21 1.43
CA ILE A 591 -16.52 -31.39 1.10
C ILE A 591 -16.45 -32.44 2.20
N CYS A 592 -17.57 -33.08 2.48
CA CYS A 592 -17.70 -34.24 3.33
C CYS A 592 -17.65 -35.52 2.49
N VAL A 593 -16.64 -36.35 2.75
CA VAL A 593 -16.43 -37.61 2.05
C VAL A 593 -16.91 -38.76 2.93
N ARG A 594 -17.96 -39.44 2.48
CA ARG A 594 -18.44 -40.68 3.09
C ARG A 594 -17.63 -41.85 2.54
N SER A 595 -16.59 -42.24 3.25
CA SER A 595 -15.88 -43.49 2.97
C SER A 595 -16.65 -44.66 3.58
N GLY A 596 -16.58 -45.86 3.02
CA GLY A 596 -17.14 -47.09 3.65
C GLY A 596 -16.49 -47.51 4.98
N VAL A 597 -15.75 -46.59 5.62
CA VAL A 597 -15.16 -46.72 6.96
C VAL A 597 -16.07 -45.95 7.91
N ARG A 598 -16.20 -46.38 9.18
CA ARG A 598 -17.22 -45.92 10.16
C ARG A 598 -17.51 -44.41 10.26
N HIS A 599 -16.60 -43.51 9.85
CA HIS A 599 -16.77 -42.07 9.96
C HIS A 599 -16.42 -41.32 8.68
N SER A 600 -17.25 -40.31 8.32
CA SER A 600 -16.96 -39.34 7.27
C SER A 600 -15.79 -38.43 7.66
N TYR A 601 -15.14 -37.84 6.67
CA TYR A 601 -14.06 -36.88 6.87
C TYR A 601 -14.22 -35.70 5.91
N PHE A 602 -13.64 -34.56 6.28
CA PHE A 602 -13.75 -33.34 5.50
C PHE A 602 -12.48 -33.05 4.69
N VAL A 603 -12.63 -32.53 3.49
CA VAL A 603 -11.52 -32.15 2.61
C VAL A 603 -11.70 -30.70 2.20
N LEU A 604 -10.63 -29.91 2.39
CA LEU A 604 -10.60 -28.51 2.00
C LEU A 604 -10.26 -28.40 0.51
N ILE A 605 -11.21 -27.96 -0.31
CA ILE A 605 -11.08 -27.73 -1.76
C ILE A 605 -11.04 -26.22 -2.05
N GLY A 606 -11.06 -25.79 -3.33
CA GLY A 606 -11.11 -24.36 -3.66
C GLY A 606 -9.76 -23.62 -3.62
N TRP A 607 -8.65 -24.33 -3.84
CA TRP A 607 -7.30 -23.76 -3.81
C TRP A 607 -6.96 -22.79 -4.97
N GLY A 608 -7.93 -22.43 -5.81
CA GLY A 608 -7.78 -21.46 -6.89
C GLY A 608 -7.44 -20.04 -6.41
N HIS A 609 -7.77 -19.68 -5.17
CA HIS A 609 -7.47 -18.38 -4.56
C HIS A 609 -6.26 -18.39 -3.60
N ALA A 610 -5.57 -19.53 -3.51
CA ALA A 610 -4.46 -19.68 -2.56
C ALA A 610 -3.31 -18.72 -2.84
N ILE A 611 -2.72 -18.21 -1.76
CA ILE A 611 -1.58 -17.29 -1.80
C ILE A 611 -0.29 -18.10 -1.65
N LEU A 612 0.62 -17.92 -2.61
CA LEU A 612 1.96 -18.51 -2.61
C LEU A 612 3.05 -17.44 -2.53
N GLU A 613 2.82 -16.27 -3.14
CA GLU A 613 3.77 -15.16 -3.27
C GLU A 613 3.15 -13.84 -2.76
N ASP A 614 3.97 -12.88 -2.33
CA ASP A 614 3.50 -11.60 -1.76
C ASP A 614 2.68 -10.72 -2.74
N ARG A 615 2.70 -11.06 -4.03
CA ARG A 615 1.91 -10.40 -5.08
C ARG A 615 0.48 -10.91 -5.17
N ASP A 616 0.21 -12.12 -4.67
CA ASP A 616 -1.11 -12.72 -4.68
C ASP A 616 -2.02 -12.01 -3.66
N ARG A 617 -3.28 -11.78 -4.04
CA ARG A 617 -4.32 -11.25 -3.14
C ARG A 617 -5.36 -12.33 -2.84
N PRO A 618 -5.92 -12.37 -1.61
CA PRO A 618 -7.00 -13.29 -1.26
C PRO A 618 -8.31 -12.87 -1.93
N ALA A 619 -9.24 -13.82 -2.06
CA ALA A 619 -10.63 -13.48 -2.40
C ALA A 619 -11.26 -12.74 -1.21
N MET A 620 -11.98 -11.65 -1.50
CA MET A 620 -12.64 -10.87 -0.46
C MET A 620 -14.09 -11.32 -0.32
N ASN A 621 -14.37 -12.03 0.76
CA ASN A 621 -15.71 -12.46 1.14
C ASN A 621 -16.10 -11.76 2.45
N LEU A 622 -17.12 -10.89 2.40
CA LEU A 622 -17.53 -10.08 3.55
C LEU A 622 -17.93 -10.93 4.77
N HIS A 623 -18.46 -12.14 4.54
CA HIS A 623 -18.92 -13.02 5.62
C HIS A 623 -17.79 -13.86 6.23
N PHE A 624 -16.88 -14.37 5.40
CA PHE A 624 -15.91 -15.39 5.86
C PHE A 624 -14.45 -14.93 5.89
N SER A 625 -14.07 -13.88 5.16
CA SER A 625 -12.67 -13.43 5.18
C SER A 625 -12.25 -12.94 6.57
N SER A 626 -10.99 -13.18 6.94
CA SER A 626 -10.41 -12.67 8.19
C SER A 626 -10.44 -11.13 8.28
N SER A 627 -10.43 -10.59 9.49
CA SER A 627 -10.37 -9.15 9.75
C SER A 627 -9.15 -8.52 9.09
N TYR A 628 -8.00 -9.19 9.14
CA TYR A 628 -6.76 -8.74 8.50
C TYR A 628 -6.87 -8.73 6.97
N ALA A 629 -7.54 -9.72 6.37
CA ALA A 629 -7.81 -9.75 4.93
C ALA A 629 -8.67 -8.57 4.49
N LEU A 630 -9.73 -8.28 5.24
CA LEU A 630 -10.63 -7.15 4.98
C LEU A 630 -9.93 -5.79 5.15
N GLN A 631 -9.05 -5.63 6.15
CA GLN A 631 -8.36 -4.38 6.44
C GLN A 631 -7.18 -4.09 5.50
N GLU A 632 -6.34 -5.09 5.25
CA GLU A 632 -5.03 -4.90 4.61
C GLU A 632 -4.97 -5.51 3.20
N GLY A 633 -6.01 -6.23 2.76
CA GLY A 633 -6.02 -6.93 1.47
C GLY A 633 -4.98 -8.05 1.37
N LYS A 634 -4.50 -8.55 2.51
CA LYS A 634 -3.46 -9.58 2.64
C LYS A 634 -3.85 -10.60 3.70
N LEU A 635 -3.28 -11.79 3.63
CA LEU A 635 -3.42 -12.79 4.70
C LEU A 635 -2.26 -12.68 5.69
N CYS A 636 -2.52 -12.84 6.97
CA CYS A 636 -1.51 -13.13 7.99
C CYS A 636 -1.51 -14.64 8.32
N SER A 637 -0.62 -15.08 9.22
CA SER A 637 -0.50 -16.48 9.61
C SER A 637 -1.77 -17.04 10.28
N ALA A 638 -2.58 -16.18 10.89
CA ALA A 638 -3.81 -16.56 11.58
C ALA A 638 -5.08 -16.44 10.71
N SER A 639 -5.00 -15.78 9.53
CA SER A 639 -6.17 -15.44 8.71
C SER A 639 -7.02 -16.64 8.30
N ASP A 640 -6.39 -17.75 7.90
CA ASP A 640 -7.12 -18.96 7.48
C ASP A 640 -7.90 -19.58 8.65
N ALA A 641 -7.34 -19.57 9.88
CA ALA A 641 -8.08 -20.11 11.03
C ALA A 641 -9.18 -19.17 11.52
N GLU A 642 -9.00 -17.84 11.41
CA GLU A 642 -10.07 -16.89 11.67
C GLU A 642 -11.25 -17.13 10.71
N SER A 643 -10.95 -17.32 9.42
CA SER A 643 -11.97 -17.63 8.40
C SER A 643 -12.66 -18.97 8.68
N LEU A 644 -11.91 -19.98 9.14
CA LEU A 644 -12.46 -21.26 9.59
C LEU A 644 -13.43 -21.11 10.77
N VAL A 645 -13.16 -20.21 11.71
CA VAL A 645 -14.08 -19.95 12.83
C VAL A 645 -15.39 -19.33 12.35
N TYR A 646 -15.35 -18.37 11.41
CA TYR A 646 -16.57 -17.79 10.84
C TYR A 646 -17.39 -18.83 10.06
N MET A 647 -16.72 -19.69 9.28
CA MET A 647 -17.37 -20.79 8.60
C MET A 647 -18.06 -21.74 9.60
N LEU A 648 -17.35 -22.19 10.65
CA LEU A 648 -17.93 -23.07 11.67
C LEU A 648 -19.08 -22.41 12.43
N TYR A 649 -18.95 -21.12 12.76
CA TYR A 649 -20.02 -20.35 13.41
C TYR A 649 -21.30 -20.37 12.56
N PHE A 650 -21.18 -20.07 11.27
CA PHE A 650 -22.30 -20.11 10.33
C PHE A 650 -22.87 -21.53 10.17
N SER A 651 -22.02 -22.53 9.92
CA SER A 651 -22.44 -23.93 9.72
C SER A 651 -23.15 -24.52 10.94
N CYS A 652 -22.86 -24.04 12.16
CA CYS A 652 -23.56 -24.44 13.38
C CYS A 652 -24.88 -23.65 13.62
N GLY A 653 -25.38 -22.92 12.63
CA GLY A 653 -26.59 -22.10 12.72
C GLY A 653 -26.38 -20.75 13.39
N GLY A 654 -25.20 -20.16 13.26
CA GLY A 654 -24.92 -18.78 13.62
C GLY A 654 -25.52 -17.82 12.60
N ALA A 655 -26.08 -16.70 13.06
CA ALA A 655 -26.67 -15.70 12.17
C ALA A 655 -25.59 -14.82 11.57
N LEU A 656 -25.44 -14.86 10.24
CA LEU A 656 -24.65 -13.88 9.51
C LEU A 656 -25.52 -12.64 9.26
N PRO A 657 -25.02 -11.42 9.55
CA PRO A 657 -25.73 -10.21 9.17
C PRO A 657 -25.70 -10.01 7.66
N ASP A 658 -26.65 -9.24 7.14
CA ASP A 658 -26.59 -8.72 5.77
C ASP A 658 -25.47 -7.67 5.72
N LEU A 659 -24.41 -7.99 4.99
CA LEU A 659 -23.21 -7.15 4.87
C LEU A 659 -23.13 -6.60 3.44
N ASP A 660 -23.08 -5.28 3.33
CA ASP A 660 -22.95 -4.54 2.06
C ASP A 660 -21.59 -3.84 1.90
N SER A 661 -20.79 -3.80 2.97
CA SER A 661 -19.56 -3.03 3.07
C SER A 661 -18.50 -3.73 3.91
N VAL A 662 -17.23 -3.41 3.65
CA VAL A 662 -16.08 -3.93 4.40
C VAL A 662 -16.11 -3.39 5.84
N GLU A 663 -16.52 -2.14 6.03
CA GLU A 663 -16.67 -1.49 7.33
C GLU A 663 -17.73 -2.18 8.19
N GLY A 664 -18.90 -2.48 7.60
CA GLY A 664 -19.95 -3.24 8.29
C GLY A 664 -19.48 -4.64 8.70
N ALA A 665 -18.73 -5.29 7.81
CA ALA A 665 -18.15 -6.61 8.05
C ALA A 665 -17.14 -6.59 9.23
N LEU A 666 -16.29 -5.56 9.30
CA LEU A 666 -15.33 -5.38 10.41
C LEU A 666 -16.04 -5.04 11.72
N GLN A 667 -17.04 -4.15 11.68
CA GLN A 667 -17.82 -3.79 12.86
C GLN A 667 -18.58 -4.98 13.44
N TRP A 668 -19.15 -5.84 12.58
CA TRP A 668 -19.78 -7.09 13.03
C TRP A 668 -18.78 -8.00 13.72
N ARG A 669 -17.57 -8.18 13.18
CA ARG A 669 -16.52 -9.02 13.80
C ARG A 669 -16.13 -8.45 15.16
N GLU A 670 -15.80 -7.17 15.24
CA GLU A 670 -15.44 -6.49 16.50
C GLU A 670 -16.54 -6.64 17.56
N THR A 671 -17.79 -6.42 17.17
CA THR A 671 -18.96 -6.57 18.05
C THR A 671 -19.16 -8.03 18.46
N SER A 672 -19.00 -8.98 17.54
CA SER A 672 -19.25 -10.39 17.77
C SER A 672 -18.22 -11.03 18.68
N TRP A 673 -16.94 -10.68 18.51
CA TRP A 673 -15.83 -11.09 19.37
C TRP A 673 -15.94 -10.46 20.76
N SER A 674 -16.15 -9.13 20.86
CA SER A 674 -16.26 -8.43 22.14
C SER A 674 -17.45 -8.88 22.98
N ARG A 675 -18.60 -9.16 22.35
CA ARG A 675 -19.79 -9.72 23.01
C ARG A 675 -19.72 -11.22 23.22
N ARG A 676 -18.65 -11.88 22.77
CA ARG A 676 -18.44 -13.33 22.83
C ARG A 676 -19.52 -14.18 22.16
N THR A 677 -20.22 -13.64 21.17
CA THR A 677 -21.35 -14.32 20.51
C THR A 677 -20.90 -15.55 19.74
N ILE A 678 -19.74 -15.47 19.07
CA ILE A 678 -19.14 -16.58 18.32
C ILE A 678 -18.74 -17.70 19.28
N GLN A 679 -18.04 -17.35 20.36
CA GLN A 679 -17.55 -18.29 21.35
C GLN A 679 -18.69 -18.94 22.15
N GLN A 680 -19.78 -18.22 22.41
CA GLN A 680 -20.99 -18.78 23.01
C GLN A 680 -21.62 -19.82 22.08
N LYS A 681 -21.86 -19.46 20.82
CA LYS A 681 -22.49 -20.35 19.85
C LYS A 681 -21.68 -21.62 19.62
N LEU A 682 -20.36 -21.49 19.44
CA LEU A 682 -19.46 -22.64 19.31
C LEU A 682 -19.30 -23.43 20.62
N GLY A 683 -19.50 -22.78 21.77
CA GLY A 683 -19.50 -23.43 23.08
C GLY A 683 -20.74 -24.26 23.37
N ASP A 684 -21.88 -23.88 22.81
CA ASP A 684 -23.10 -24.70 22.85
C ASP A 684 -22.93 -26.00 22.05
N VAL A 685 -22.05 -25.98 21.03
CA VAL A 685 -21.65 -27.17 20.26
C VAL A 685 -20.63 -28.00 21.04
N SER A 686 -19.50 -27.40 21.43
CA SER A 686 -18.42 -28.10 22.12
C SER A 686 -17.51 -27.15 22.90
N THR A 687 -17.09 -27.57 24.09
CA THR A 687 -16.13 -26.82 24.90
C THR A 687 -14.79 -26.62 24.20
N VAL A 688 -14.38 -27.55 23.32
CA VAL A 688 -13.13 -27.44 22.56
C VAL A 688 -13.23 -26.42 21.44
N LEU A 689 -14.36 -26.37 20.74
CA LEU A 689 -14.58 -25.37 19.68
C LEU A 689 -14.63 -23.96 20.25
N LYS A 690 -15.27 -23.78 21.42
CA LYS A 690 -15.18 -22.53 22.17
C LYS A 690 -13.75 -22.17 22.53
N ALA A 691 -12.99 -23.12 23.11
CA ALA A 691 -11.60 -22.86 23.49
C ALA A 691 -10.73 -22.50 22.26
N PHE A 692 -10.99 -23.14 21.12
CA PHE A 692 -10.33 -22.82 19.86
C PHE A 692 -10.68 -21.41 19.39
N ALA A 693 -11.96 -21.02 19.42
CA ALA A 693 -12.40 -19.67 19.10
C ALA A 693 -11.79 -18.61 20.04
N ASP A 694 -11.74 -18.88 21.36
CA ASP A 694 -11.08 -18.00 22.34
C ASP A 694 -9.57 -17.81 22.04
N TYR A 695 -8.91 -18.87 21.56
CA TYR A 695 -7.51 -18.78 21.15
C TYR A 695 -7.32 -17.98 19.86
N ILE A 696 -8.16 -18.21 18.85
CA ILE A 696 -8.10 -17.45 17.60
C ILE A 696 -8.42 -15.97 17.83
N ASP A 697 -9.39 -15.64 18.71
CA ASP A 697 -9.69 -14.27 19.14
C ASP A 697 -8.44 -13.54 19.64
N SER A 698 -7.60 -14.22 20.44
CA SER A 698 -6.33 -13.66 20.92
C SER A 698 -5.28 -13.40 19.83
N LEU A 699 -5.44 -14.00 18.65
CA LEU A 699 -4.55 -13.88 17.50
C LEU A 699 -5.11 -13.00 16.38
N CYS A 700 -6.40 -12.64 16.43
CA CYS A 700 -7.07 -11.83 15.41
C CYS A 700 -6.28 -10.54 15.12
N GLY A 701 -5.98 -10.27 13.84
CA GLY A 701 -5.21 -9.10 13.42
C GLY A 701 -3.72 -9.12 13.77
N THR A 702 -3.20 -10.21 14.35
CA THR A 702 -1.77 -10.34 14.68
C THR A 702 -1.02 -11.20 13.65
N PRO A 703 0.31 -11.02 13.48
CA PRO A 703 1.12 -11.88 12.61
C PRO A 703 1.53 -13.20 13.28
N TYR A 704 1.13 -13.44 14.54
CA TYR A 704 1.57 -14.60 15.30
C TYR A 704 1.10 -15.92 14.65
N PRO A 705 1.97 -16.93 14.57
CA PRO A 705 1.61 -18.22 13.99
C PRO A 705 0.69 -19.02 14.93
N ILE A 706 -0.17 -19.84 14.33
CA ILE A 706 -1.03 -20.78 15.03
C ILE A 706 -0.20 -21.97 15.49
N ASP A 707 -0.41 -22.40 16.74
CA ASP A 707 0.13 -23.66 17.25
C ASP A 707 -0.78 -24.83 16.84
N TYR A 708 -0.63 -25.27 15.58
CA TYR A 708 -1.42 -26.35 15.00
C TYR A 708 -1.30 -27.66 15.80
N ASP A 709 -0.11 -27.98 16.32
CA ASP A 709 0.17 -29.23 17.02
C ASP A 709 -0.67 -29.37 18.31
N ILE A 710 -0.79 -28.29 19.09
CA ILE A 710 -1.60 -28.29 20.30
C ILE A 710 -3.08 -28.49 19.97
N TRP A 711 -3.59 -27.75 18.97
CA TRP A 711 -5.01 -27.78 18.63
C TRP A 711 -5.45 -29.08 17.96
N LEU A 712 -4.64 -29.62 17.05
CA LEU A 712 -4.91 -30.93 16.45
C LEU A 712 -4.93 -32.05 17.50
N LYS A 713 -4.04 -32.01 18.50
CA LYS A 713 -4.07 -32.96 19.63
C LYS A 713 -5.33 -32.82 20.49
N ARG A 714 -5.75 -31.59 20.79
CA ARG A 714 -6.96 -31.32 21.60
C ARG A 714 -8.24 -31.76 20.90
N LEU A 715 -8.39 -31.41 19.63
CA LEU A 715 -9.54 -31.80 18.81
C LEU A 715 -9.61 -33.33 18.66
N ARG A 716 -8.48 -33.99 18.37
CA ARG A 716 -8.43 -35.46 18.24
C ARG A 716 -8.85 -36.20 19.51
N ARG A 717 -8.47 -35.70 20.70
CA ARG A 717 -8.88 -36.33 21.97
C ARG A 717 -10.40 -36.35 22.12
N ASN A 718 -11.07 -35.26 21.75
CA ASN A 718 -12.53 -35.17 21.88
C ASN A 718 -13.26 -35.99 20.82
N LEU A 719 -12.65 -36.19 19.64
CA LEU A 719 -13.18 -37.12 18.64
C LEU A 719 -13.11 -38.60 19.08
N ASN A 720 -12.12 -38.95 19.91
CA ASN A 720 -11.92 -40.34 20.36
C ASN A 720 -12.59 -40.65 21.71
N GLU A 721 -12.97 -39.64 22.50
CA GLU A 721 -13.61 -39.82 23.81
C GLU A 721 -15.04 -40.40 23.71
N GLU A 722 -15.68 -40.32 22.55
CA GLU A 722 -16.97 -41.01 22.28
C GLU A 722 -16.80 -42.53 22.01
N ASP A 723 -15.59 -43.00 21.72
CA ASP A 723 -15.30 -44.40 21.35
C ASP A 723 -14.88 -45.27 22.57
N HIS A 724 -15.10 -44.79 23.80
CA HIS A 724 -14.91 -45.59 25.02
C HIS A 724 -16.11 -46.52 25.31
N GLY A 725 -16.50 -47.30 24.31
CA GLY A 725 -17.06 -48.62 24.55
C GLY A 725 -15.91 -49.57 24.90
N LYS A 726 -15.83 -50.01 26.15
CA LYS A 726 -14.85 -50.99 26.65
C LYS A 726 -14.71 -52.20 25.70
N GLU A 727 -13.63 -52.27 24.94
CA GLU A 727 -13.04 -53.57 24.59
C GLU A 727 -11.95 -53.84 25.62
N ILE A 728 -12.29 -54.75 26.52
CA ILE A 728 -11.39 -55.34 27.50
C ILE A 728 -10.49 -56.27 26.70
N ASP A 729 -9.21 -55.93 26.57
CA ASP A 729 -8.19 -56.88 26.12
C ASP A 729 -8.08 -58.01 27.17
N THR A 730 -8.81 -59.09 26.92
CA THR A 730 -8.47 -60.40 27.45
C THR A 730 -7.49 -61.09 26.52
N SER A 731 -6.46 -61.66 27.14
CA SER A 731 -5.52 -62.69 26.66
C SER A 731 -4.18 -62.24 26.04
N SER A 732 -3.18 -62.30 26.93
CA SER A 732 -1.99 -63.18 26.89
C SER A 732 -0.91 -62.97 25.83
#